data_AF-A0A1B8RUN5-F1
#
_entry.id   AF-A0A1B8RUN5-F1
#
_cell.length_a   1.000
_cell.length_b   1.000
_cell.length_c   1.000
_cell.angle_alpha   90.00
_cell.angle_beta   90.00
_cell.angle_gamma   90.00
#
_symmetry.space_group_name_H-M   'P 1'
#
loop_
_entity.id
_entity.type
_entity.pdbx_description
1 polymer ?
#
loop_
_entity_poly.entity_id
_entity_poly.type
_entity_poly.pdbx_seq_one_letter_code
_entity_poly.pdbx_strand_id
1 'polypeptide(L)'
;MPGFTELRDFEAELVEGVDVPGQETTSEAGPVAEIARSYQPERSQPGHHENLLGFILNLSYDDVTIVTCDAWKRNCGGVPRNTLVVVRLAPTRVSRAEGKACDRLIMVRITDSIPTPIDSDIKQTVFELHRSQANIDPISDKEFQWSALKGRIVGTFYDKAAEEGHLEIGFGPDVDTFFAPHLYEVYVPIRDHLSEMLNAFSEAPDPLQIGTLRYTETPSIVTQGHVEIKIDPSDFTGKTYGHRTALFGKTRFGKSNTMKVVADTVLTGGRAGQIIFDPSGEYTYWNEQDDGCLAARYPKKCVRYSLSPMPRESDKRSGLPEPSSLKVDFYANPDVGKSLIFSLWESEYGSSIPDYIAPAREWEPEPLASAPTLASDQSGYKRYWRTMGIWYSILAEAGFPPPTGNIWVDFRKDVKDQLLADEQLKQTIEGADGKMKNMLPYRVAANVWKRVAEIHADASASDRRKLFPASSTTGDPYFDPTAAGLLAILNGAARGASGPKKFTRFKEYHAVGGANVFTKVIEEAQSGKTVFLDLSMGDEKVRKAIAERIARSLLASQMRRFNEGALGTDMVILYFEEAHILFPSDDRGLGDNVYNKLAKEGAKFNISLVYATQSISTLSPDLVKNTENFIVTHLDDDREVRELQHKRAFRDIAADVERITSKGYVRLKTLSMPFALPVQIRKFSGAPDPSRED
;
A
#
# COMPACT_ATOMS: atom_id res chain seq x y z
N MET A 1 -6.09 -65.98 1.46
CA MET A 1 -5.23 -66.75 0.53
C MET A 1 -3.89 -66.03 0.40
N PRO A 2 -2.78 -66.76 0.22
CA PRO A 2 -1.49 -66.49 0.84
C PRO A 2 -0.47 -65.81 -0.11
N GLY A 3 0.60 -65.27 0.48
CA GLY A 3 1.76 -64.73 -0.25
C GLY A 3 2.79 -64.07 0.68
N PHE A 4 3.25 -64.79 1.70
CA PHE A 4 4.39 -64.40 2.54
C PHE A 4 5.41 -65.53 2.51
N THR A 5 6.32 -65.48 1.54
CA THR A 5 7.59 -66.22 1.54
C THR A 5 8.42 -65.64 0.41
N GLU A 6 9.33 -64.74 0.77
CA GLU A 6 10.65 -64.49 0.17
C GLU A 6 11.09 -63.09 0.60
N LEU A 7 11.95 -63.05 1.62
CA LEU A 7 12.92 -61.99 1.98
C LEU A 7 13.39 -62.27 3.43
N ARG A 8 13.94 -63.47 3.67
CA ARG A 8 14.58 -63.84 4.94
C ARG A 8 16.10 -63.98 4.85
N ASP A 9 16.69 -63.67 3.70
CA ASP A 9 18.12 -63.85 3.44
C ASP A 9 18.79 -62.53 3.05
N PHE A 10 18.77 -61.52 3.93
CA PHE A 10 19.67 -60.35 3.80
C PHE A 10 19.93 -59.57 5.12
N GLU A 11 19.67 -60.16 6.29
CA GLU A 11 20.00 -59.55 7.61
C GLU A 11 20.81 -60.51 8.49
N ALA A 12 22.02 -60.86 8.05
CA ALA A 12 22.96 -61.64 8.89
C ALA A 12 24.42 -61.15 8.83
N GLU A 13 24.70 -59.98 8.23
CA GLU A 13 26.01 -59.34 8.30
C GLU A 13 25.82 -57.85 8.52
N LEU A 14 25.77 -57.43 9.79
CA LEU A 14 26.15 -56.11 10.32
C LEU A 14 25.59 -56.02 11.73
N VAL A 15 26.36 -56.48 12.73
CA VAL A 15 26.67 -55.82 14.01
C VAL A 15 27.54 -56.82 14.78
N GLU A 16 28.83 -56.91 14.42
CA GLU A 16 29.85 -57.24 15.41
C GLU A 16 30.41 -55.91 15.91
N GLY A 17 30.41 -55.76 17.23
CA GLY A 17 30.78 -54.54 17.92
C GLY A 17 32.24 -54.16 17.70
N VAL A 18 32.45 -52.90 17.35
CA VAL A 18 33.71 -52.21 17.57
C VAL A 18 33.44 -51.13 18.59
N ASP A 19 33.90 -51.38 19.83
CA ASP A 19 34.11 -50.36 20.83
C ASP A 19 35.14 -49.35 20.29
N VAL A 20 34.74 -48.10 20.13
CA VAL A 20 35.67 -46.97 19.96
C VAL A 20 35.43 -46.00 21.13
N PRO A 21 36.44 -45.74 21.97
CA PRO A 21 36.30 -44.86 23.11
C PRO A 21 36.44 -43.39 22.71
N GLY A 22 35.60 -42.53 23.31
CA GLY A 22 35.95 -41.16 23.69
C GLY A 22 36.12 -40.12 22.57
N GLN A 23 35.04 -39.41 22.27
CA GLN A 23 34.99 -37.93 22.25
C GLN A 23 33.53 -37.50 22.06
N GLU A 24 32.83 -37.26 23.16
CA GLU A 24 31.61 -36.45 23.15
C GLU A 24 32.01 -35.01 22.78
N THR A 25 32.00 -34.69 21.50
CA THR A 25 31.67 -33.33 21.10
C THR A 25 30.15 -33.25 21.20
N THR A 26 29.63 -32.93 22.38
CA THR A 26 28.27 -32.37 22.49
C THR A 26 28.28 -31.09 21.67
N SER A 27 27.90 -31.19 20.39
CA SER A 27 27.50 -30.03 19.60
C SER A 27 26.52 -29.26 20.46
N GLU A 28 26.85 -28.02 20.79
CA GLU A 28 25.96 -27.10 21.49
C GLU A 28 24.60 -27.15 20.77
N ALA A 29 23.53 -27.38 21.52
CA ALA A 29 22.19 -27.49 20.93
C ALA A 29 21.81 -26.10 20.42
N GLY A 30 21.36 -26.01 19.17
CA GLY A 30 20.80 -24.76 18.69
C GLY A 30 19.39 -24.53 19.24
N PRO A 31 18.83 -23.33 19.04
CA PRO A 31 17.53 -22.95 19.59
C PRO A 31 16.40 -23.89 19.15
N VAL A 32 16.41 -24.37 17.90
CA VAL A 32 15.38 -25.32 17.42
C VAL A 32 15.56 -26.69 18.06
N ALA A 33 16.80 -27.19 18.21
CA ALA A 33 17.06 -28.43 18.92
C ALA A 33 16.58 -28.35 20.39
N GLU A 34 16.82 -27.23 21.07
CA GLU A 34 16.35 -27.01 22.45
C GLU A 34 14.82 -27.06 22.53
N ILE A 35 14.13 -26.31 21.65
CA ILE A 35 12.67 -26.34 21.55
C ILE A 35 12.20 -27.76 21.25
N ALA A 36 12.81 -28.46 20.30
CA ALA A 36 12.42 -29.81 19.92
C ALA A 36 12.55 -30.79 21.09
N ARG A 37 13.66 -30.74 21.82
CA ARG A 37 13.97 -31.64 22.95
C ARG A 37 13.11 -31.39 24.19
N SER A 38 12.49 -30.21 24.30
CA SER A 38 11.55 -29.88 25.38
C SER A 38 10.23 -30.66 25.32
N TYR A 39 9.82 -31.13 24.14
CA TYR A 39 8.62 -31.94 23.97
C TYR A 39 8.99 -33.41 24.21
N GLN A 40 8.51 -34.05 25.27
CA GLN A 40 8.79 -35.46 25.54
C GLN A 40 7.52 -36.24 25.95
N PRO A 41 7.36 -37.48 25.45
CA PRO A 41 6.15 -38.27 25.66
C PRO A 41 6.09 -39.05 27.01
N GLU A 42 7.17 -39.19 27.80
CA GLU A 42 7.23 -40.20 28.90
C GLU A 42 7.40 -39.73 30.37
N ARG A 43 6.29 -39.92 31.11
CA ARG A 43 6.08 -40.73 32.34
C ARG A 43 6.78 -40.45 33.68
N SER A 44 7.77 -39.57 33.81
CA SER A 44 8.47 -39.40 35.12
C SER A 44 8.09 -38.15 35.91
N GLN A 45 7.32 -37.21 35.36
CA GLN A 45 6.86 -36.03 36.10
C GLN A 45 5.39 -35.67 35.78
N PRO A 46 4.53 -35.41 36.80
CA PRO A 46 3.18 -34.88 36.58
C PRO A 46 3.25 -33.50 35.90
N GLY A 47 2.62 -33.34 34.73
CA GLY A 47 2.52 -32.06 33.98
C GLY A 47 2.97 -32.10 32.51
N HIS A 48 3.74 -33.11 32.08
CA HIS A 48 4.32 -33.14 30.72
C HIS A 48 3.36 -33.53 29.57
N HIS A 49 2.12 -33.91 29.86
CA HIS A 49 1.12 -34.28 28.83
C HIS A 49 0.24 -33.13 28.35
N GLU A 50 0.50 -31.89 28.79
CA GLU A 50 -0.42 -30.77 28.55
C GLU A 50 -0.55 -30.40 27.07
N ASN A 51 0.44 -30.73 26.23
CA ASN A 51 0.52 -30.26 24.85
C ASN A 51 0.58 -31.36 23.78
N LEU A 52 0.59 -32.65 24.16
CA LEU A 52 0.54 -33.75 23.18
C LEU A 52 -0.83 -33.75 22.51
N LEU A 53 -0.85 -33.60 21.18
CA LEU A 53 -2.08 -33.62 20.40
C LEU A 53 -2.38 -35.00 19.82
N GLY A 54 -1.36 -35.78 19.48
CA GLY A 54 -1.57 -37.12 18.94
C GLY A 54 -0.43 -37.62 18.08
N PHE A 55 -0.76 -38.48 17.11
CA PHE A 55 0.21 -39.20 16.29
C PHE A 55 -0.14 -39.12 14.81
N ILE A 56 0.83 -39.40 13.95
CA ILE A 56 0.65 -39.33 12.50
C ILE A 56 0.11 -40.66 11.96
N LEU A 57 -0.99 -40.60 11.21
CA LEU A 57 -1.49 -41.72 10.39
C LEU A 57 -0.91 -41.69 8.98
N ASN A 58 -0.74 -40.48 8.41
CA ASN A 58 -0.20 -40.28 7.07
C ASN A 58 0.61 -38.98 7.03
N LEU A 59 1.73 -39.02 6.31
CA LEU A 59 2.65 -37.89 6.12
C LEU A 59 3.12 -37.87 4.66
N SER A 60 3.03 -36.70 4.05
CA SER A 60 3.48 -36.39 2.69
C SER A 60 4.29 -35.09 2.70
N TYR A 61 4.70 -34.60 1.54
CA TYR A 61 5.35 -33.29 1.43
C TYR A 61 4.40 -32.10 1.64
N ASP A 62 3.09 -32.30 1.45
CA ASP A 62 2.08 -31.24 1.46
C ASP A 62 1.15 -31.33 2.67
N ASP A 63 0.70 -32.54 3.00
CA ASP A 63 -0.38 -32.78 3.94
C ASP A 63 0.01 -33.84 5.00
N VAL A 64 -0.64 -33.72 6.17
CA VAL A 64 -0.56 -34.63 7.31
C VAL A 64 -1.95 -35.07 7.74
N THR A 65 -2.09 -36.33 8.13
CA THR A 65 -3.25 -36.84 8.86
C THR A 65 -2.84 -37.21 10.28
N ILE A 66 -3.50 -36.60 11.27
CA ILE A 66 -3.22 -36.77 12.69
C ILE A 66 -4.36 -37.55 13.31
N VAL A 67 -4.06 -38.63 14.02
CA VAL A 67 -5.02 -39.28 14.93
C VAL A 67 -4.93 -38.61 16.30
N THR A 68 -6.07 -38.25 16.86
CA THR A 68 -6.19 -37.57 18.16
C THR A 68 -7.41 -38.09 18.93
N CYS A 69 -7.57 -37.65 20.17
CA CYS A 69 -8.74 -37.93 20.99
C CYS A 69 -9.19 -36.69 21.77
N ASP A 70 -10.40 -36.73 22.31
CA ASP A 70 -10.98 -35.61 23.06
C ASP A 70 -10.15 -35.21 24.29
N ALA A 71 -9.53 -36.17 24.97
CA ALA A 71 -8.66 -35.88 26.12
C ALA A 71 -7.45 -35.02 25.73
N TRP A 72 -6.76 -35.36 24.63
CA TRP A 72 -5.61 -34.59 24.13
C TRP A 72 -6.01 -33.20 23.64
N LYS A 73 -7.10 -33.10 22.86
CA LYS A 73 -7.63 -31.80 22.42
C LYS A 73 -7.99 -30.90 23.61
N ARG A 74 -8.59 -31.47 24.66
CA ARG A 74 -8.96 -30.73 25.88
C ARG A 74 -7.74 -30.23 26.64
N ASN A 75 -6.71 -31.06 26.79
CA ASN A 75 -5.45 -30.67 27.43
C ASN A 75 -4.77 -29.53 26.68
N CYS A 76 -4.80 -29.57 25.35
CA CYS A 76 -4.27 -28.50 24.50
C CYS A 76 -5.11 -27.20 24.50
N GLY A 77 -6.22 -27.14 25.25
CA GLY A 77 -7.14 -25.99 25.27
C GLY A 77 -8.07 -25.89 24.05
N GLY A 78 -8.14 -26.94 23.23
CA GLY A 78 -8.88 -27.00 21.98
C GLY A 78 -7.98 -26.88 20.75
N VAL A 79 -8.48 -27.34 19.61
CA VAL A 79 -7.73 -27.31 18.33
C VAL A 79 -8.64 -26.76 17.23
N PRO A 80 -8.85 -25.43 17.19
CA PRO A 80 -9.59 -24.81 16.09
C PRO A 80 -8.85 -24.97 14.76
N ARG A 81 -9.56 -24.71 13.66
CA ARG A 81 -8.93 -24.49 12.35
C ARG A 81 -7.85 -23.42 12.46
N ASN A 82 -6.81 -23.53 11.66
CA ASN A 82 -5.59 -22.71 11.67
C ASN A 82 -4.62 -22.91 12.82
N THR A 83 -4.94 -23.76 13.81
CA THR A 83 -3.99 -24.10 14.88
C THR A 83 -2.68 -24.57 14.26
N LEU A 84 -1.58 -23.99 14.74
CA LEU A 84 -0.24 -24.42 14.37
C LEU A 84 0.19 -25.53 15.33
N VAL A 85 0.66 -26.63 14.76
CA VAL A 85 1.15 -27.80 15.49
C VAL A 85 2.55 -28.15 15.00
N VAL A 86 3.39 -28.65 15.89
CA VAL A 86 4.71 -29.16 15.52
C VAL A 86 4.68 -30.68 15.47
N VAL A 87 5.25 -31.21 14.40
CA VAL A 87 5.45 -32.64 14.18
C VAL A 87 6.95 -32.91 14.33
N ARG A 88 7.30 -33.81 15.25
CA ARG A 88 8.69 -34.15 15.55
C ARG A 88 8.91 -35.66 15.54
N LEU A 89 10.12 -36.07 15.21
CA LEU A 89 10.54 -37.46 15.27
C LEU A 89 10.81 -37.86 16.73
N ALA A 90 10.21 -38.95 17.20
CA ALA A 90 10.38 -39.41 18.57
C ALA A 90 11.79 -40.02 18.78
N PRO A 91 12.64 -39.44 19.65
CA PRO A 91 14.00 -39.93 19.87
C PRO A 91 14.06 -41.37 20.37
N THR A 92 13.02 -41.82 21.08
CA THR A 92 12.91 -43.19 21.62
C THR A 92 12.54 -44.23 20.55
N ARG A 93 12.17 -43.80 19.34
CA ARG A 93 11.71 -44.68 18.25
C ARG A 93 12.67 -44.76 17.07
N VAL A 94 13.80 -44.07 17.14
CA VAL A 94 14.75 -43.96 16.03
C VAL A 94 16.16 -44.35 16.45
N SER A 95 16.97 -44.74 15.46
CA SER A 95 18.36 -45.11 15.69
C SER A 95 19.22 -43.89 16.06
N ARG A 96 20.40 -44.12 16.63
CA ARG A 96 21.37 -43.06 16.91
C ARG A 96 21.80 -42.29 15.66
N ALA A 97 21.82 -42.95 14.50
CA ALA A 97 22.16 -42.32 13.22
C ALA A 97 21.09 -41.30 12.78
N GLU A 98 19.82 -41.55 13.12
CA GLU A 98 18.68 -40.67 12.82
C GLU A 98 18.46 -39.60 13.89
N GLY A 99 19.20 -39.65 15.01
CA GLY A 99 19.01 -38.73 16.14
C GLY A 99 19.16 -37.25 15.78
N LYS A 100 19.98 -36.89 14.78
CA LYS A 100 20.09 -35.51 14.29
C LYS A 100 18.81 -35.01 13.62
N ALA A 101 17.98 -35.90 13.07
CA ALA A 101 16.69 -35.51 12.49
C ALA A 101 15.63 -35.20 13.57
N CYS A 102 15.85 -35.60 14.83
CA CYS A 102 14.99 -35.24 15.95
C CYS A 102 15.09 -33.77 16.35
N ASP A 103 16.15 -33.07 15.94
CA ASP A 103 16.38 -31.65 16.22
C ASP A 103 15.69 -30.72 15.19
N ARG A 104 14.79 -31.27 14.36
CA ARG A 104 13.98 -30.54 13.37
C ARG A 104 12.50 -30.60 13.72
N LEU A 105 11.78 -29.51 13.43
CA LEU A 105 10.36 -29.40 13.70
C LEU A 105 9.60 -29.10 12.42
N ILE A 106 8.76 -30.05 11.98
CA ILE A 106 7.84 -29.82 10.86
C ILE A 106 6.65 -29.05 11.40
N MET A 107 6.42 -27.84 10.88
CA MET A 107 5.28 -27.00 11.25
C MET A 107 4.10 -27.33 10.35
N VAL A 108 2.95 -27.59 10.98
CA VAL A 108 1.71 -27.97 10.31
C VAL A 108 0.57 -27.06 10.76
N ARG A 109 -0.23 -26.58 9.81
CA ARG A 109 -1.49 -25.89 10.10
C ARG A 109 -2.66 -26.87 10.02
N ILE A 110 -3.49 -26.94 11.06
CA ILE A 110 -4.73 -27.72 11.02
C ILE A 110 -5.73 -27.06 10.07
N THR A 111 -6.18 -27.79 9.06
CA THR A 111 -7.07 -27.28 8.01
C THR A 111 -8.48 -27.85 8.08
N ASP A 112 -8.65 -29.09 8.56
CA ASP A 112 -9.95 -29.78 8.60
C ASP A 112 -10.00 -30.90 9.64
N SER A 113 -11.21 -31.36 9.96
CA SER A 113 -11.46 -32.63 10.62
C SER A 113 -11.82 -33.68 9.58
N ILE A 114 -11.29 -34.89 9.69
CA ILE A 114 -11.53 -35.96 8.72
C ILE A 114 -11.99 -37.25 9.41
N PRO A 115 -12.72 -38.13 8.70
CA PRO A 115 -13.11 -39.44 9.22
C PRO A 115 -11.88 -40.26 9.65
N THR A 116 -12.01 -40.98 10.76
CA THR A 116 -11.07 -42.06 11.12
C THR A 116 -11.27 -43.28 10.23
N PRO A 117 -10.31 -44.22 10.13
CA PRO A 117 -10.48 -45.46 9.36
C PRO A 117 -11.70 -46.31 9.76
N ILE A 118 -12.20 -46.16 11.00
CA ILE A 118 -13.35 -46.88 11.56
C ILE A 118 -14.61 -46.01 11.71
N ASP A 119 -14.65 -44.85 11.06
CA ASP A 119 -15.73 -43.86 11.23
C ASP A 119 -17.12 -44.38 10.81
N SER A 120 -17.19 -45.27 9.81
CA SER A 120 -18.44 -45.94 9.42
C SER A 120 -19.02 -46.79 10.55
N ASP A 121 -18.15 -47.54 11.22
CA ASP A 121 -18.53 -48.51 12.24
C ASP A 121 -18.98 -47.75 13.49
N ILE A 122 -18.24 -46.71 13.89
CA ILE A 122 -18.62 -45.81 14.98
C ILE A 122 -19.98 -45.17 14.71
N LYS A 123 -20.21 -44.63 13.50
CA LYS A 123 -21.50 -44.00 13.14
C LYS A 123 -22.66 -44.98 13.24
N GLN A 124 -22.47 -46.22 12.79
CA GLN A 124 -23.49 -47.26 12.90
C GLN A 124 -23.79 -47.57 14.37
N THR A 125 -22.76 -47.78 15.20
CA THR A 125 -22.93 -48.08 16.63
C THR A 125 -23.59 -46.92 17.38
N VAL A 126 -23.17 -45.68 17.13
CA VAL A 126 -23.79 -44.47 17.73
C VAL A 126 -25.24 -44.32 17.31
N PHE A 127 -25.59 -44.63 16.06
CA PHE A 127 -26.98 -44.64 15.61
C PHE A 127 -27.82 -45.69 16.35
N GLU A 128 -27.29 -46.91 16.52
CA GLU A 128 -27.97 -47.99 17.26
C GLU A 128 -28.14 -47.64 18.75
N LEU A 129 -27.15 -47.01 19.38
CA LEU A 129 -27.20 -46.50 20.75
C LEU A 129 -28.30 -45.44 20.92
N HIS A 130 -28.36 -44.43 20.06
CA HIS A 130 -29.41 -43.41 20.11
C HIS A 130 -30.80 -43.97 19.82
N ARG A 131 -30.90 -44.92 18.87
CA ARG A 131 -32.16 -45.60 18.53
C ARG A 131 -32.68 -46.42 19.71
N SER A 132 -31.80 -47.04 20.48
CA SER A 132 -32.14 -47.87 21.64
C SER A 132 -32.20 -47.10 22.97
N GLN A 133 -31.77 -45.83 22.99
CA GLN A 133 -31.57 -45.03 24.20
C GLN A 133 -30.69 -45.74 25.25
N ALA A 134 -29.74 -46.57 24.79
CA ALA A 134 -28.85 -47.32 25.67
C ALA A 134 -27.74 -46.41 26.24
N ASN A 135 -27.31 -46.71 27.47
CA ASN A 135 -26.13 -46.08 28.06
C ASN A 135 -24.85 -46.69 27.46
N ILE A 136 -23.88 -45.85 27.15
CA ILE A 136 -22.58 -46.26 26.60
C ILE A 136 -21.71 -46.77 27.75
N ASP A 137 -21.05 -47.91 27.55
CA ASP A 137 -20.09 -48.41 28.53
C ASP A 137 -18.77 -47.61 28.48
N PRO A 138 -17.99 -47.55 29.57
CA PRO A 138 -16.80 -46.70 29.64
C PRO A 138 -15.68 -47.03 28.65
N ILE A 139 -15.64 -48.24 28.09
CA ILE A 139 -14.61 -48.64 27.11
C ILE A 139 -15.03 -48.12 25.74
N SER A 140 -16.27 -48.40 25.32
CA SER A 140 -16.83 -47.88 24.07
C SER A 140 -16.84 -46.35 24.05
N ASP A 141 -17.13 -45.70 25.18
CA ASP A 141 -17.07 -44.24 25.31
C ASP A 141 -15.67 -43.68 24.97
N LYS A 142 -14.61 -44.35 25.41
CA LYS A 142 -13.23 -43.97 25.08
C LYS A 142 -12.90 -44.26 23.61
N GLU A 143 -13.43 -45.33 23.04
CA GLU A 143 -13.23 -45.65 21.62
C GLU A 143 -13.92 -44.62 20.70
N PHE A 144 -15.11 -44.14 21.06
CA PHE A 144 -15.82 -43.12 20.28
C PHE A 144 -15.20 -41.72 20.35
N GLN A 145 -14.31 -41.47 21.31
CA GLN A 145 -13.61 -40.19 21.47
C GLN A 145 -12.40 -40.03 20.52
N TRP A 146 -12.05 -41.06 19.76
CA TRP A 146 -11.01 -40.96 18.74
C TRP A 146 -11.50 -40.18 17.52
N SER A 147 -10.64 -39.33 16.99
CA SER A 147 -10.93 -38.50 15.82
C SER A 147 -9.66 -38.30 14.99
N ALA A 148 -9.81 -37.84 13.75
CA ALA A 148 -8.67 -37.50 12.91
C ALA A 148 -8.75 -36.05 12.43
N LEU A 149 -7.58 -35.41 12.33
CA LEU A 149 -7.40 -34.05 11.84
C LEU A 149 -6.56 -34.09 10.56
N LYS A 150 -6.91 -33.25 9.60
CA LYS A 150 -6.08 -32.97 8.42
C LYS A 150 -5.32 -31.67 8.65
N GLY A 151 -4.02 -31.71 8.42
CA GLY A 151 -3.14 -30.55 8.44
C GLY A 151 -2.39 -30.37 7.13
N ARG A 152 -2.00 -29.13 6.85
CA ARG A 152 -1.13 -28.75 5.74
C ARG A 152 0.23 -28.35 6.28
N ILE A 153 1.29 -28.91 5.71
CA ILE A 153 2.66 -28.58 6.10
C ILE A 153 2.98 -27.18 5.56
N VAL A 154 3.43 -26.30 6.45
CA VAL A 154 3.84 -24.94 6.07
C VAL A 154 5.35 -24.84 5.89
N GLY A 155 6.12 -25.72 6.53
CA GLY A 155 7.57 -25.83 6.38
C GLY A 155 8.24 -26.53 7.57
N THR A 156 9.57 -26.44 7.61
CA THR A 156 10.42 -27.08 8.63
C THR A 156 11.32 -26.06 9.30
N PHE A 157 11.30 -26.01 10.63
CA PHE A 157 12.28 -25.28 11.44
C PHE A 157 13.51 -26.15 11.71
N TYR A 158 14.68 -25.54 11.68
CA TYR A 158 15.97 -26.21 11.89
C TYR A 158 17.02 -25.22 12.44
N ASP A 159 18.06 -25.74 13.09
CA ASP A 159 19.20 -24.91 13.49
C ASP A 159 20.08 -24.57 12.27
N LYS A 160 20.18 -23.28 11.96
CA LYS A 160 20.99 -22.74 10.88
C LYS A 160 22.28 -22.18 11.46
N ALA A 161 23.42 -22.51 10.83
CA ALA A 161 24.69 -21.90 11.20
C ALA A 161 24.75 -20.45 10.72
N ALA A 162 25.01 -19.52 11.64
CA ALA A 162 25.28 -18.11 11.35
C ALA A 162 26.78 -17.88 11.06
N GLU A 163 27.12 -16.71 10.51
CA GLU A 163 28.51 -16.36 10.12
C GLU A 163 29.51 -16.36 11.29
N GLU A 164 29.05 -16.08 12.51
CA GLU A 164 29.88 -16.02 13.72
C GLU A 164 29.96 -17.35 14.49
N GLY A 165 29.50 -18.45 13.90
CA GLY A 165 29.59 -19.79 14.49
C GLY A 165 28.54 -20.13 15.55
N HIS A 166 27.63 -19.20 15.87
CA HIS A 166 26.43 -19.49 16.66
C HIS A 166 25.30 -20.08 15.77
N LEU A 167 24.35 -20.75 16.40
CA LEU A 167 23.17 -21.31 15.74
C LEU A 167 21.97 -20.37 15.89
N GLU A 168 21.29 -20.10 14.80
CA GLU A 168 20.05 -19.31 14.74
C GLU A 168 18.88 -20.18 14.24
N ILE A 169 17.65 -19.73 14.48
CA ILE A 169 16.46 -20.41 13.95
C ILE A 169 16.39 -20.22 12.43
N GLY A 170 16.51 -21.32 11.68
CA GLY A 170 16.25 -21.41 10.26
C GLY A 170 14.84 -21.91 9.95
N PHE A 171 14.31 -21.54 8.78
CA PHE A 171 13.05 -22.06 8.25
C PHE A 171 13.15 -22.38 6.77
N GLY A 172 12.74 -23.60 6.41
CA GLY A 172 12.55 -24.04 5.03
C GLY A 172 11.07 -24.16 4.73
N PRO A 173 10.55 -23.63 3.60
CA PRO A 173 9.13 -23.70 3.26
C PRO A 173 8.70 -25.08 2.73
N ASP A 174 9.50 -26.11 2.97
CA ASP A 174 9.36 -27.48 2.50
C ASP A 174 9.82 -28.47 3.59
N VAL A 175 9.80 -29.76 3.25
CA VAL A 175 10.31 -30.85 4.08
C VAL A 175 11.40 -31.54 3.29
N ASP A 176 12.61 -31.57 3.86
CA ASP A 176 13.80 -32.22 3.29
C ASP A 176 13.57 -33.73 3.14
N THR A 177 13.21 -34.38 4.26
CA THR A 177 12.88 -35.81 4.30
C THR A 177 11.89 -36.11 5.43
N PHE A 178 11.16 -37.21 5.31
CA PHE A 178 10.35 -37.74 6.40
C PHE A 178 10.42 -39.27 6.46
N PHE A 179 10.16 -39.81 7.65
CA PHE A 179 10.25 -41.23 7.97
C PHE A 179 8.86 -41.85 8.10
N ALA A 180 8.79 -43.12 8.48
CA ALA A 180 7.53 -43.80 8.68
C ALA A 180 6.62 -43.06 9.69
N PRO A 181 5.32 -42.86 9.39
CA PRO A 181 4.38 -42.09 10.22
C PRO A 181 4.39 -42.41 11.72
N HIS A 182 4.48 -43.69 12.08
CA HIS A 182 4.43 -44.15 13.47
C HIS A 182 5.63 -43.69 14.33
N LEU A 183 6.67 -43.13 13.73
CA LEU A 183 7.85 -42.58 14.41
C LEU A 183 7.62 -41.13 14.88
N TYR A 184 6.53 -40.48 14.44
CA TYR A 184 6.28 -39.08 14.70
C TYR A 184 5.24 -38.84 15.79
N GLU A 185 5.44 -37.73 16.49
CA GLU A 185 4.56 -37.21 17.53
C GLU A 185 4.14 -35.79 17.18
N VAL A 186 2.92 -35.42 17.57
CA VAL A 186 2.33 -34.12 17.26
C VAL A 186 2.02 -33.37 18.54
N TYR A 187 2.50 -32.13 18.64
CA TYR A 187 2.30 -31.27 19.80
C TYR A 187 1.71 -29.93 19.38
N VAL A 188 0.85 -29.36 20.23
CA VAL A 188 0.53 -27.92 20.16
C VAL A 188 1.69 -27.16 20.81
N PRO A 189 2.37 -26.24 20.12
CA PRO A 189 3.52 -25.55 20.69
C PRO A 189 3.12 -24.69 21.87
N ILE A 190 3.95 -24.65 22.91
CA ILE A 190 3.77 -23.67 23.98
C ILE A 190 4.02 -22.25 23.46
N ARG A 191 3.43 -21.27 24.15
CA ARG A 191 3.44 -19.86 23.77
C ARG A 191 4.84 -19.34 23.45
N ASP A 192 5.81 -19.58 24.33
CA ASP A 192 7.14 -18.97 24.22
C ASP A 192 7.91 -19.57 23.03
N HIS A 193 7.91 -20.90 22.88
CA HIS A 193 8.49 -21.58 21.72
C HIS A 193 7.87 -21.09 20.40
N LEU A 194 6.54 -20.94 20.36
CA LEU A 194 5.86 -20.44 19.17
C LEU A 194 6.22 -18.98 18.88
N SER A 195 6.31 -18.15 19.92
CA SER A 195 6.70 -16.74 19.79
C SER A 195 8.12 -16.60 19.26
N GLU A 196 9.05 -17.41 19.76
CA GLU A 196 10.44 -17.45 19.32
C GLU A 196 10.53 -17.86 17.84
N MET A 197 9.93 -19.00 17.48
CA MET A 197 9.93 -19.49 16.09
C MET A 197 9.28 -18.51 15.10
N LEU A 198 8.17 -17.87 15.45
CA LEU A 198 7.45 -16.98 14.53
C LEU A 198 8.11 -15.61 14.34
N ASN A 199 8.88 -15.13 15.32
CA ASN A 199 9.49 -13.79 15.31
C ASN A 199 11.01 -13.80 15.06
N ALA A 200 11.62 -14.97 14.81
CA ALA A 200 13.07 -15.11 14.64
C ALA A 200 13.65 -14.46 13.37
N PHE A 201 12.82 -14.08 12.39
CA PHE A 201 13.28 -13.64 11.06
C PHE A 201 13.35 -12.12 10.89
N SER A 202 13.24 -11.36 11.99
CA SER A 202 13.43 -9.91 11.94
C SER A 202 14.90 -9.57 12.12
N GLU A 203 15.43 -8.69 11.27
CA GLU A 203 16.79 -8.16 11.40
C GLU A 203 16.82 -6.84 12.22
N ALA A 204 15.66 -6.33 12.64
CA ALA A 204 15.59 -5.13 13.45
C ALA A 204 16.04 -5.43 14.89
N PRO A 205 16.86 -4.56 15.52
CA PRO A 205 17.22 -4.71 16.94
C PRO A 205 16.01 -4.66 17.88
N ASP A 206 14.98 -3.90 17.51
CA ASP A 206 13.71 -3.78 18.24
C ASP A 206 12.53 -3.93 17.25
N PRO A 207 12.09 -5.16 16.95
CA PRO A 207 10.95 -5.39 16.08
C PRO A 207 9.65 -4.98 16.77
N LEU A 208 8.77 -4.32 16.03
CA LEU A 208 7.57 -3.70 16.59
C LEU A 208 6.37 -4.64 16.54
N GLN A 209 5.56 -4.64 17.60
CA GLN A 209 4.32 -5.41 17.64
C GLN A 209 3.28 -4.84 16.66
N ILE A 210 2.83 -5.67 15.72
CA ILE A 210 1.72 -5.34 14.81
C ILE A 210 0.38 -5.93 15.29
N GLY A 211 0.42 -7.02 16.05
CA GLY A 211 -0.77 -7.68 16.55
C GLY A 211 -0.47 -8.94 17.34
N THR A 212 -1.49 -9.78 17.48
CA THR A 212 -1.40 -11.06 18.20
C THR A 212 -1.93 -12.20 17.34
N LEU A 213 -1.31 -13.37 17.42
CA LEU A 213 -1.80 -14.58 16.77
C LEU A 213 -3.22 -14.91 17.27
N ARG A 214 -4.14 -15.16 16.33
CA ARG A 214 -5.52 -15.51 16.65
C ARG A 214 -6.01 -16.54 15.64
N TYR A 215 -6.19 -17.80 16.05
CA TYR A 215 -6.54 -18.89 15.13
C TYR A 215 -8.00 -18.86 14.64
N THR A 216 -8.92 -18.38 15.49
CA THR A 216 -10.36 -18.39 15.23
C THR A 216 -11.06 -17.20 15.90
N GLU A 217 -12.30 -16.94 15.50
CA GLU A 217 -13.15 -15.93 16.13
C GLU A 217 -13.68 -16.36 17.49
N THR A 218 -14.00 -17.66 17.60
CA THR A 218 -14.58 -18.26 18.80
C THR A 218 -13.59 -18.16 19.96
N PRO A 219 -13.98 -17.57 21.10
CA PRO A 219 -13.14 -17.56 22.29
C PRO A 219 -12.74 -18.98 22.70
N SER A 220 -11.46 -19.18 23.00
CA SER A 220 -10.98 -20.46 23.53
C SER A 220 -11.62 -20.76 24.88
N ILE A 221 -11.89 -22.05 25.15
CA ILE A 221 -12.43 -22.52 26.44
C ILE A 221 -11.41 -22.29 27.55
N VAL A 222 -10.12 -22.41 27.23
CA VAL A 222 -8.99 -22.13 28.12
C VAL A 222 -8.34 -20.83 27.66
N THR A 223 -8.23 -19.87 28.58
CA THR A 223 -7.51 -18.62 28.32
C THR A 223 -6.00 -18.86 28.40
N GLN A 224 -5.36 -18.99 27.24
CA GLN A 224 -3.90 -19.00 27.14
C GLN A 224 -3.39 -17.58 26.80
N GLY A 225 -2.16 -17.27 27.19
CA GLY A 225 -1.51 -16.02 26.82
C GLY A 225 -1.37 -15.88 25.29
N HIS A 226 -1.45 -14.65 24.78
CA HIS A 226 -1.36 -14.39 23.34
C HIS A 226 0.09 -14.39 22.85
N VAL A 227 0.34 -15.02 21.69
CA VAL A 227 1.62 -14.88 20.98
C VAL A 227 1.60 -13.55 20.24
N GLU A 228 2.55 -12.68 20.57
CA GLU A 228 2.74 -11.42 19.87
C GLU A 228 3.40 -11.67 18.52
N ILE A 229 2.91 -10.96 17.51
CA ILE A 229 3.49 -10.95 16.18
C ILE A 229 4.20 -9.61 16.00
N LYS A 230 5.50 -9.68 15.80
CA LYS A 230 6.39 -8.54 15.62
C LYS A 230 6.85 -8.47 14.18
N ILE A 231 7.19 -7.27 13.73
CA ILE A 231 7.64 -7.00 12.36
C ILE A 231 8.78 -6.02 12.34
N ASP A 232 9.63 -6.15 11.33
CA ASP A 232 10.62 -5.13 10.99
C ASP A 232 9.92 -3.99 10.23
N PRO A 233 10.08 -2.71 10.62
CA PRO A 233 9.58 -1.59 9.81
C PRO A 233 10.08 -1.62 8.35
N SER A 234 11.26 -2.21 8.10
CA SER A 234 11.80 -2.39 6.75
C SER A 234 11.08 -3.41 5.89
N ASP A 235 10.21 -4.24 6.47
CA ASP A 235 9.27 -5.04 5.69
C ASP A 235 8.43 -4.11 4.80
N PHE A 236 7.99 -2.96 5.31
CA PHE A 236 7.18 -1.99 4.57
C PHE A 236 8.00 -0.95 3.81
N THR A 237 9.09 -0.45 4.41
CA THR A 237 9.91 0.59 3.77
C THR A 237 10.77 0.01 2.66
N GLY A 238 11.32 -1.20 2.83
CA GLY A 238 12.46 -1.67 2.05
C GLY A 238 13.79 -1.49 2.80
N LYS A 239 14.82 -2.19 2.33
CA LYS A 239 16.23 -2.04 2.78
C LYS A 239 17.12 -1.48 1.69
N THR A 240 17.18 -2.17 0.55
CA THR A 240 17.98 -1.77 -0.61
C THR A 240 17.13 -1.18 -1.73
N TYR A 241 15.86 -1.56 -1.77
CA TYR A 241 14.88 -1.10 -2.74
C TYR A 241 13.51 -1.01 -2.06
N GLY A 242 12.61 -0.20 -2.62
CA GLY A 242 11.28 -0.01 -2.05
C GLY A 242 10.39 -1.26 -2.16
N HIS A 243 9.59 -1.51 -1.13
CA HIS A 243 8.66 -2.63 -1.05
C HIS A 243 7.21 -2.21 -1.30
N ARG A 244 6.37 -3.16 -1.70
CA ARG A 244 4.94 -3.01 -1.92
C ARG A 244 4.18 -3.86 -0.93
N THR A 245 3.20 -3.24 -0.28
CA THR A 245 2.33 -3.86 0.72
C THR A 245 0.89 -3.72 0.27
N ALA A 246 0.23 -4.85 0.05
CA ALA A 246 -1.18 -4.92 -0.28
C ALA A 246 -2.04 -5.08 0.96
N LEU A 247 -3.10 -4.27 1.05
CA LEU A 247 -4.18 -4.41 2.01
C LEU A 247 -5.49 -4.77 1.28
N PHE A 248 -5.91 -6.01 1.39
CA PHE A 248 -7.13 -6.50 0.74
C PHE A 248 -8.25 -6.69 1.75
N GLY A 249 -9.45 -6.22 1.41
CA GLY A 249 -10.58 -6.35 2.30
C GLY A 249 -11.80 -5.50 1.98
N LYS A 250 -12.95 -5.90 2.52
CA LYS A 250 -14.16 -5.06 2.49
C LYS A 250 -14.07 -3.88 3.47
N THR A 251 -14.89 -2.86 3.25
CA THR A 251 -14.99 -1.71 4.17
C THR A 251 -15.49 -2.17 5.54
N ARG A 252 -15.14 -1.44 6.61
CA ARG A 252 -15.52 -1.72 8.01
C ARG A 252 -14.93 -2.98 8.65
N PHE A 253 -14.06 -3.73 7.97
CA PHE A 253 -13.34 -4.90 8.53
C PHE A 253 -11.95 -4.58 9.10
N GLY A 254 -11.61 -3.30 9.23
CA GLY A 254 -10.37 -2.85 9.87
C GLY A 254 -9.28 -2.39 8.92
N LYS A 255 -9.55 -2.24 7.62
CA LYS A 255 -8.56 -1.73 6.64
C LYS A 255 -7.92 -0.40 7.07
N SER A 256 -8.71 0.64 7.33
CA SER A 256 -8.17 1.95 7.72
C SER A 256 -7.34 1.87 9.01
N ASN A 257 -7.77 1.06 9.99
CA ASN A 257 -6.98 0.80 11.20
C ASN A 257 -5.63 0.14 10.87
N THR A 258 -5.63 -0.90 10.04
CA THR A 258 -4.40 -1.57 9.62
C THR A 258 -3.46 -0.62 8.88
N MET A 259 -3.99 0.23 7.99
CA MET A 259 -3.21 1.26 7.30
C MET A 259 -2.54 2.23 8.30
N LYS A 260 -3.29 2.69 9.31
CA LYS A 260 -2.77 3.52 10.41
C LYS A 260 -1.69 2.80 11.21
N VAL A 261 -1.87 1.51 11.53
CA VAL A 261 -0.88 0.70 12.23
C VAL A 261 0.40 0.53 11.40
N VAL A 262 0.30 0.33 10.09
CA VAL A 262 1.45 0.26 9.18
C VAL A 262 2.20 1.59 9.16
N ALA A 263 1.49 2.72 8.97
CA ALA A 263 2.09 4.05 8.99
C ALA A 263 2.73 4.40 10.35
N ASP A 264 2.07 4.04 11.45
CA ASP A 264 2.58 4.17 12.82
C ASP A 264 3.85 3.34 13.03
N THR A 265 3.89 2.10 12.53
CA THR A 265 5.09 1.23 12.58
C THR A 265 6.27 1.88 11.85
N VAL A 266 6.04 2.46 10.67
CA VAL A 266 7.09 3.16 9.90
C VAL A 266 7.56 4.42 10.61
N LEU A 267 6.64 5.25 11.13
CA LEU A 267 6.96 6.45 11.92
C LEU A 267 7.78 6.13 13.16
N THR A 268 7.42 5.04 13.82
CA THR A 268 8.10 4.53 15.02
C THR A 268 9.52 4.05 14.69
N GLY A 269 9.70 3.39 13.54
CA GLY A 269 11.02 2.95 13.07
C GLY A 269 11.92 4.09 12.57
N GLY A 270 11.34 5.23 12.16
CA GLY A 270 12.08 6.43 11.74
C GLY A 270 12.82 6.33 10.40
N ARG A 271 12.52 5.32 9.56
CA ARG A 271 13.35 4.97 8.39
C ARG A 271 12.91 5.54 7.05
N ALA A 272 11.76 6.22 6.95
CA ALA A 272 11.24 6.69 5.66
C ALA A 272 10.27 7.86 5.79
N GLY A 273 10.27 8.72 4.77
CA GLY A 273 9.19 9.66 4.52
C GLY A 273 7.92 8.96 4.04
N GLN A 274 6.77 9.58 4.27
CA GLN A 274 5.48 9.00 3.88
C GLN A 274 4.61 10.06 3.22
N ILE A 275 3.84 9.68 2.20
CA ILE A 275 2.79 10.50 1.60
C ILE A 275 1.49 9.70 1.65
N ILE A 276 0.52 10.22 2.40
CA ILE A 276 -0.79 9.60 2.59
C ILE A 276 -1.84 10.40 1.84
N PHE A 277 -2.36 9.83 0.76
CA PHE A 277 -3.52 10.36 0.05
C PHE A 277 -4.77 9.99 0.84
N ASP A 278 -5.45 11.00 1.41
CA ASP A 278 -6.58 10.82 2.31
C ASP A 278 -7.88 11.26 1.60
N PRO A 279 -8.52 10.37 0.81
CA PRO A 279 -9.71 10.71 0.03
C PRO A 279 -10.97 10.88 0.89
N SER A 280 -10.94 10.52 2.17
CA SER A 280 -12.09 10.51 3.09
C SER A 280 -11.89 11.39 4.33
N GLY A 281 -10.68 11.93 4.54
CA GLY A 281 -10.34 12.73 5.72
C GLY A 281 -10.16 11.88 6.99
N GLU A 282 -9.93 10.56 6.85
CA GLU A 282 -9.84 9.60 7.96
C GLU A 282 -8.49 9.60 8.67
N TYR A 283 -7.44 10.15 8.03
CA TYR A 283 -6.06 10.13 8.50
C TYR A 283 -5.58 11.50 8.95
N THR A 284 -6.05 12.55 8.29
CA THR A 284 -5.57 13.92 8.47
C THR A 284 -6.04 14.55 9.77
N TYR A 285 -7.27 14.25 10.19
CA TYR A 285 -7.94 14.91 11.31
C TYR A 285 -8.09 14.00 12.52
N TRP A 286 -8.31 14.60 13.69
CA TRP A 286 -8.60 13.84 14.92
C TRP A 286 -9.83 12.96 14.76
N ASN A 287 -9.72 11.71 15.20
CA ASN A 287 -10.81 10.75 15.27
C ASN A 287 -11.04 10.28 16.71
N GLU A 288 -12.26 10.43 17.22
CA GLU A 288 -12.62 10.01 18.58
C GLU A 288 -12.51 8.50 18.78
N GLN A 289 -12.73 7.69 17.74
CA GLN A 289 -12.62 6.22 17.83
C GLN A 289 -11.17 5.76 18.05
N ASP A 290 -10.21 6.58 17.63
CA ASP A 290 -8.78 6.30 17.66
C ASP A 290 -8.09 7.05 18.82
N ASP A 291 -8.84 7.85 19.59
CA ASP A 291 -8.27 8.77 20.59
C ASP A 291 -7.16 9.66 20.01
N GLY A 292 -7.37 10.16 18.78
CA GLY A 292 -6.41 11.02 18.10
C GLY A 292 -6.26 10.77 16.60
N CYS A 293 -5.10 11.14 16.08
CA CYS A 293 -4.63 10.81 14.73
C CYS A 293 -3.11 10.70 14.73
N LEU A 294 -2.50 10.25 13.63
CA LEU A 294 -1.05 10.14 13.51
C LEU A 294 -0.33 11.47 13.70
N ALA A 295 -0.91 12.58 13.23
CA ALA A 295 -0.36 13.91 13.43
C ALA A 295 -0.43 14.38 14.90
N ALA A 296 -1.42 13.91 15.66
CA ALA A 296 -1.51 14.16 17.10
C ALA A 296 -0.44 13.38 17.88
N ARG A 297 -0.20 12.14 17.46
CA ARG A 297 0.80 11.25 18.06
C ARG A 297 2.23 11.70 17.78
N TYR A 298 2.52 12.22 16.58
CA TYR A 298 3.86 12.62 16.13
C TYR A 298 3.89 14.04 15.56
N PRO A 299 3.64 15.09 16.38
CA PRO A 299 3.47 16.46 15.90
C PRO A 299 4.70 17.04 15.18
N LYS A 300 5.91 16.57 15.51
CA LYS A 300 7.16 17.03 14.87
C LYS A 300 7.48 16.31 13.55
N LYS A 301 6.90 15.14 13.31
CA LYS A 301 7.19 14.28 12.15
C LYS A 301 6.09 14.31 11.09
N CYS A 302 4.96 14.95 11.38
CA CYS A 302 3.79 14.97 10.53
C CYS A 302 3.50 16.38 9.99
N VAL A 303 3.17 16.50 8.70
CA VAL A 303 2.69 17.73 8.08
C VAL A 303 1.39 17.45 7.32
N ARG A 304 0.47 18.42 7.32
CA ARG A 304 -0.88 18.24 6.78
C ARG A 304 -1.18 19.29 5.72
N TYR A 305 -1.71 18.85 4.58
CA TYR A 305 -2.20 19.70 3.49
C TYR A 305 -3.66 19.37 3.18
N SER A 306 -4.46 20.38 2.82
CA SER A 306 -5.85 20.19 2.42
C SER A 306 -6.26 21.15 1.31
N LEU A 307 -7.11 20.67 0.38
CA LEU A 307 -7.77 21.53 -0.61
C LEU A 307 -8.75 22.51 0.04
N SER A 308 -9.45 22.04 1.07
CA SER A 308 -10.45 22.79 1.81
C SER A 308 -10.39 22.32 3.28
N PRO A 309 -9.58 22.98 4.12
CA PRO A 309 -9.40 22.58 5.51
C PRO A 309 -10.74 22.46 6.24
N MET A 310 -10.91 21.37 6.99
CA MET A 310 -12.04 21.17 7.90
C MET A 310 -11.60 21.40 9.34
N PRO A 311 -11.74 22.63 9.88
CA PRO A 311 -11.40 22.87 11.28
C PRO A 311 -12.32 22.04 12.18
N ARG A 312 -11.74 21.10 12.96
CA ARG A 312 -12.45 20.33 13.98
C ARG A 312 -12.17 20.89 15.37
N GLU A 313 -13.18 20.93 16.23
CA GLU A 313 -13.00 21.35 17.63
C GLU A 313 -12.05 20.42 18.41
N SER A 314 -12.02 19.14 18.06
CA SER A 314 -11.07 18.16 18.60
C SER A 314 -9.61 18.46 18.22
N ASP A 315 -9.37 18.92 16.98
CA ASP A 315 -8.04 19.36 16.52
C ASP A 315 -7.57 20.58 17.33
N LYS A 316 -8.45 21.57 17.53
CA LYS A 316 -8.13 22.76 18.34
C LYS A 316 -7.81 22.38 19.79
N ARG A 317 -8.61 21.50 20.39
CA ARG A 317 -8.43 21.04 21.78
C ARG A 317 -7.11 20.28 21.98
N SER A 318 -6.67 19.55 20.95
CA SER A 318 -5.42 18.79 20.96
C SER A 318 -4.20 19.62 20.54
N GLY A 319 -4.36 20.91 20.24
CA GLY A 319 -3.27 21.79 19.81
C GLY A 319 -2.75 21.50 18.40
N LEU A 320 -3.53 20.79 17.58
CA LEU A 320 -3.16 20.45 16.21
C LEU A 320 -3.30 21.67 15.27
N PRO A 321 -2.23 22.08 14.57
CA PRO A 321 -2.26 23.27 13.70
C PRO A 321 -3.05 23.01 12.42
N GLU A 322 -3.84 23.97 11.94
CA GLU A 322 -4.65 23.78 10.72
C GLU A 322 -3.81 23.29 9.52
N PRO A 323 -4.37 22.40 8.66
CA PRO A 323 -3.69 21.96 7.45
C PRO A 323 -3.29 23.13 6.54
N SER A 324 -2.08 23.05 5.99
CA SER A 324 -1.62 23.98 4.96
C SER A 324 -2.46 23.84 3.68
N SER A 325 -2.53 24.90 2.87
CA SER A 325 -3.30 24.84 1.62
C SER A 325 -2.65 23.91 0.59
N LEU A 326 -3.44 23.01 0.01
CA LEU A 326 -3.09 22.18 -1.15
C LEU A 326 -3.52 22.81 -2.49
N LYS A 327 -4.11 24.02 -2.45
CA LYS A 327 -4.55 24.74 -3.65
C LYS A 327 -3.35 25.07 -4.53
N VAL A 328 -3.58 25.10 -5.84
CA VAL A 328 -2.51 25.23 -6.83
C VAL A 328 -2.51 26.64 -7.41
N ASP A 329 -1.34 27.24 -7.58
CA ASP A 329 -1.27 28.47 -8.38
C ASP A 329 -1.38 28.13 -9.87
N PHE A 330 -2.56 28.31 -10.45
CA PHE A 330 -2.84 28.10 -11.88
C PHE A 330 -2.05 29.00 -12.83
N TYR A 331 -1.46 30.10 -12.34
CA TYR A 331 -0.53 30.90 -13.12
C TYR A 331 0.85 30.23 -13.15
N ALA A 332 1.34 29.75 -12.01
CA ALA A 332 2.64 29.07 -11.91
C ALA A 332 2.63 27.64 -12.49
N ASN A 333 1.48 26.95 -12.43
CA ASN A 333 1.28 25.58 -12.90
C ASN A 333 0.10 25.54 -13.90
N PRO A 334 0.26 26.09 -15.11
CA PRO A 334 -0.85 26.24 -16.06
C PRO A 334 -1.35 24.92 -16.62
N ASP A 335 -0.47 23.94 -16.82
CA ASP A 335 -0.76 22.56 -17.19
C ASP A 335 -1.73 21.92 -16.18
N VAL A 336 -1.39 22.02 -14.89
CA VAL A 336 -2.20 21.47 -13.79
C VAL A 336 -3.51 22.25 -13.65
N GLY A 337 -3.45 23.59 -13.68
CA GLY A 337 -4.63 24.44 -13.54
C GLY A 337 -5.67 24.20 -14.64
N LYS A 338 -5.22 24.11 -15.91
CA LYS A 338 -6.09 23.78 -17.05
C LYS A 338 -6.66 22.38 -16.92
N SER A 339 -5.83 21.39 -16.58
CA SER A 339 -6.29 20.01 -16.38
C SER A 339 -7.36 19.90 -15.29
N LEU A 340 -7.16 20.57 -14.14
CA LEU A 340 -8.14 20.62 -13.05
C LEU A 340 -9.46 21.25 -13.50
N ILE A 341 -9.40 22.41 -14.17
CA ILE A 341 -10.57 23.15 -14.65
C ILE A 341 -11.44 22.25 -15.54
N PHE A 342 -10.86 21.61 -16.55
CA PHE A 342 -11.64 20.83 -17.51
C PHE A 342 -12.08 19.48 -16.96
N SER A 343 -11.27 18.87 -16.08
CA SER A 343 -11.67 17.69 -15.33
C SER A 343 -12.95 17.96 -14.53
N LEU A 344 -12.98 19.05 -13.75
CA LEU A 344 -14.14 19.45 -12.95
C LEU A 344 -15.34 19.80 -13.83
N TRP A 345 -15.11 20.52 -14.93
CA TRP A 345 -16.18 20.90 -15.85
C TRP A 345 -16.90 19.68 -16.40
N GLU A 346 -16.16 18.68 -16.87
CA GLU A 346 -16.74 17.44 -17.37
C GLU A 346 -17.49 16.64 -16.29
N SER A 347 -17.04 16.68 -15.03
CA SER A 347 -17.73 16.01 -13.91
C SER A 347 -19.11 16.63 -13.68
N GLU A 348 -19.19 17.96 -13.63
CA GLU A 348 -20.44 18.68 -13.36
C GLU A 348 -21.42 18.69 -14.54
N TYR A 349 -20.92 18.72 -15.78
CA TYR A 349 -21.71 19.04 -16.97
C TYR A 349 -21.73 17.94 -18.05
N GLY A 350 -20.97 16.85 -17.86
CA GLY A 350 -20.75 15.86 -18.90
C GLY A 350 -20.24 16.53 -20.19
N SER A 351 -20.88 16.22 -21.32
CA SER A 351 -20.53 16.78 -22.63
C SER A 351 -21.03 18.21 -22.89
N SER A 352 -21.69 18.88 -21.93
CA SER A 352 -22.32 20.20 -22.15
C SER A 352 -21.37 21.41 -22.02
N ILE A 353 -20.09 21.21 -22.33
CA ILE A 353 -19.12 22.31 -22.47
C ILE A 353 -19.53 23.13 -23.70
N PRO A 354 -19.80 24.45 -23.58
CA PRO A 354 -20.19 25.26 -24.72
C PRO A 354 -19.11 25.22 -25.82
N ASP A 355 -19.52 25.08 -27.09
CA ASP A 355 -18.59 24.93 -28.23
C ASP A 355 -17.54 26.05 -28.29
N TYR A 356 -17.88 27.27 -27.88
CA TYR A 356 -16.94 28.39 -27.87
C TYR A 356 -15.79 28.23 -26.85
N ILE A 357 -15.91 27.31 -25.89
CA ILE A 357 -14.87 26.97 -24.91
C ILE A 357 -13.92 25.88 -25.45
N ALA A 358 -14.27 25.18 -26.54
CA ALA A 358 -13.48 24.11 -27.12
C ALA A 358 -11.99 24.45 -27.33
N PRO A 359 -11.62 25.66 -27.80
CA PRO A 359 -10.20 26.03 -27.94
C PRO A 359 -9.40 25.96 -26.63
N ALA A 360 -10.00 26.33 -25.49
CA ALA A 360 -9.35 26.22 -24.19
C ALA A 360 -9.29 24.76 -23.69
N ARG A 361 -10.28 23.94 -24.05
CA ARG A 361 -10.31 22.52 -23.68
C ARG A 361 -9.27 21.71 -24.44
N GLU A 362 -9.11 21.97 -25.74
CA GLU A 362 -8.24 21.22 -26.64
C GLU A 362 -6.78 21.66 -26.55
N TRP A 363 -6.52 22.85 -26.03
CA TRP A 363 -5.17 23.35 -25.80
C TRP A 363 -4.50 22.70 -24.58
N GLU A 364 -3.25 22.26 -24.72
CA GLU A 364 -2.43 21.79 -23.61
C GLU A 364 -1.31 22.80 -23.33
N PRO A 365 -1.38 23.57 -22.21
CA PRO A 365 -0.30 24.48 -21.85
C PRO A 365 0.96 23.70 -21.46
N GLU A 366 2.10 24.10 -22.02
CA GLU A 366 3.40 23.61 -21.53
C GLU A 366 3.74 24.26 -20.17
N PRO A 367 4.32 23.50 -19.23
CA PRO A 367 4.79 24.04 -17.95
C PRO A 367 5.78 25.19 -18.15
N LEU A 368 5.81 26.14 -17.21
CA LEU A 368 6.72 27.29 -17.30
C LEU A 368 8.20 26.91 -17.37
N ALA A 369 8.59 25.79 -16.77
CA ALA A 369 9.96 25.26 -16.84
C ALA A 369 10.38 24.85 -18.26
N SER A 370 9.41 24.56 -19.13
CA SER A 370 9.64 24.19 -20.53
C SER A 370 9.48 25.37 -21.49
N ALA A 371 9.15 26.57 -20.98
CA ALA A 371 8.94 27.73 -21.83
C ALA A 371 10.21 28.03 -22.66
N PRO A 372 10.08 28.29 -23.97
CA PRO A 372 11.21 28.72 -24.79
C PRO A 372 11.82 30.01 -24.23
N THR A 373 13.04 30.35 -24.66
CA THR A 373 13.70 31.62 -24.31
C THR A 373 13.91 32.47 -25.55
N LEU A 374 14.00 33.80 -25.37
CA LEU A 374 14.34 34.71 -26.47
C LEU A 374 15.68 34.40 -27.14
N ALA A 375 16.61 33.78 -26.42
CA ALA A 375 17.92 33.41 -26.96
C ALA A 375 17.86 32.13 -27.80
N SER A 376 17.06 31.15 -27.39
CA SER A 376 16.96 29.84 -28.04
C SER A 376 15.97 29.81 -29.21
N ASP A 377 14.79 30.43 -29.04
CA ASP A 377 13.74 30.47 -30.05
C ASP A 377 12.88 31.72 -29.87
N GLN A 378 13.23 32.78 -30.59
CA GLN A 378 12.46 34.03 -30.55
C GLN A 378 11.02 33.84 -31.01
N SER A 379 10.78 33.06 -32.07
CA SER A 379 9.44 32.89 -32.64
C SER A 379 8.56 32.06 -31.70
N GLY A 380 9.09 30.97 -31.15
CA GLY A 380 8.45 30.15 -30.13
C GLY A 380 8.17 30.95 -28.85
N TYR A 381 9.12 31.75 -28.37
CA TYR A 381 8.93 32.64 -27.22
C TYR A 381 7.72 33.58 -27.40
N LYS A 382 7.65 34.24 -28.56
CA LYS A 382 6.56 35.16 -28.88
C LYS A 382 5.20 34.45 -28.96
N ARG A 383 5.15 33.23 -29.53
CA ARG A 383 3.92 32.43 -29.62
C ARG A 383 3.49 31.92 -28.24
N TYR A 384 4.41 31.37 -27.47
CA TYR A 384 4.17 30.87 -26.12
C TYR A 384 3.52 31.94 -25.23
N TRP A 385 4.17 33.10 -25.10
CA TRP A 385 3.68 34.17 -24.23
C TRP A 385 2.44 34.89 -24.77
N ARG A 386 2.17 34.83 -26.08
CA ARG A 386 0.89 35.28 -26.65
C ARG A 386 -0.26 34.40 -26.15
N THR A 387 -0.16 33.09 -26.32
CA THR A 387 -1.20 32.14 -25.89
C THR A 387 -1.35 32.12 -24.37
N MET A 388 -0.23 32.06 -23.63
CA MET A 388 -0.21 32.12 -22.17
C MET A 388 -0.75 33.45 -21.63
N GLY A 389 -0.39 34.58 -22.25
CA GLY A 389 -0.89 35.89 -21.89
C GLY A 389 -2.41 36.00 -22.01
N ILE A 390 -2.98 35.47 -23.10
CA ILE A 390 -4.44 35.41 -23.28
C ILE A 390 -5.08 34.51 -22.22
N TRP A 391 -4.52 33.31 -21.97
CA TRP A 391 -5.04 32.39 -20.96
C TRP A 391 -5.04 32.99 -19.55
N TYR A 392 -3.93 33.61 -19.13
CA TYR A 392 -3.84 34.31 -17.85
C TYR A 392 -4.83 35.47 -17.74
N SER A 393 -5.14 36.13 -18.86
CA SER A 393 -6.16 37.17 -18.91
C SER A 393 -7.56 36.61 -18.73
N ILE A 394 -7.85 35.42 -19.30
CA ILE A 394 -9.10 34.69 -19.05
C ILE A 394 -9.22 34.35 -17.56
N LEU A 395 -8.16 33.82 -16.94
CA LEU A 395 -8.16 33.52 -15.50
C LEU A 395 -8.39 34.80 -14.66
N ALA A 396 -7.70 35.89 -14.98
CA ALA A 396 -7.83 37.15 -14.25
C ALA A 396 -9.25 37.72 -14.36
N GLU A 397 -9.85 37.73 -15.56
CA GLU A 397 -11.24 38.17 -15.79
C GLU A 397 -12.27 37.23 -15.16
N ALA A 398 -11.94 35.94 -15.02
CA ALA A 398 -12.73 34.96 -14.27
C ALA A 398 -12.59 35.10 -12.74
N GLY A 399 -11.77 36.04 -12.26
CA GLY A 399 -11.60 36.36 -10.85
C GLY A 399 -10.58 35.48 -10.11
N PHE A 400 -9.68 34.81 -10.82
CA PHE A 400 -8.54 34.10 -10.22
C PHE A 400 -7.46 35.13 -9.86
N PRO A 401 -7.14 35.33 -8.56
CA PRO A 401 -6.16 36.33 -8.16
C PRO A 401 -4.78 36.07 -8.81
N PRO A 402 -4.25 36.99 -9.63
CA PRO A 402 -2.94 36.78 -10.22
C PRO A 402 -1.81 36.98 -9.20
N PRO A 403 -0.66 36.31 -9.36
CA PRO A 403 0.51 36.50 -8.51
C PRO A 403 1.13 37.90 -8.68
N THR A 404 1.98 38.27 -7.72
CA THR A 404 2.85 39.44 -7.85
C THR A 404 4.00 39.10 -8.79
N GLY A 405 4.10 39.77 -9.93
CA GLY A 405 5.13 39.51 -10.92
C GLY A 405 4.75 40.06 -12.29
N ASN A 406 5.69 39.96 -13.23
CA ASN A 406 5.52 40.44 -14.58
C ASN A 406 5.54 39.28 -15.56
N ILE A 407 4.72 39.38 -16.60
CA ILE A 407 4.78 38.50 -17.77
C ILE A 407 5.23 39.28 -18.99
N TRP A 408 5.80 38.55 -19.93
CA TRP A 408 6.19 39.13 -21.19
C TRP A 408 4.97 39.34 -22.10
N VAL A 409 4.86 40.54 -22.67
CA VAL A 409 3.79 40.95 -23.58
C VAL A 409 4.40 41.82 -24.67
N ASP A 410 4.19 41.46 -25.93
CA ASP A 410 4.73 42.22 -27.06
C ASP A 410 3.80 42.13 -28.27
N PHE A 411 3.80 43.21 -29.05
CA PHE A 411 2.98 43.36 -30.24
C PHE A 411 3.75 44.09 -31.34
N ARG A 412 3.20 44.10 -32.55
CA ARG A 412 3.74 44.96 -33.62
C ARG A 412 3.52 46.43 -33.28
N LYS A 413 4.33 47.31 -33.87
CA LYS A 413 4.30 48.76 -33.65
C LYS A 413 2.88 49.33 -33.72
N ASP A 414 2.14 49.02 -34.78
CA ASP A 414 0.80 49.60 -34.99
C ASP A 414 -0.19 49.22 -33.87
N VAL A 415 -0.07 48.02 -33.31
CA VAL A 415 -0.87 47.58 -32.15
C VAL A 415 -0.41 48.27 -30.87
N LYS A 416 0.92 48.41 -30.67
CA LYS A 416 1.47 49.15 -29.52
C LYS A 416 1.03 50.61 -29.53
N ASP A 417 1.05 51.25 -30.69
CA ASP A 417 0.63 52.65 -30.86
C ASP A 417 -0.87 52.81 -30.52
N GLN A 418 -1.73 51.86 -30.93
CA GLN A 418 -3.14 51.86 -30.52
C GLN A 418 -3.34 51.63 -29.02
N LEU A 419 -2.54 50.75 -28.40
CA LEU A 419 -2.60 50.52 -26.95
C LEU A 419 -2.11 51.73 -26.15
N LEU A 420 -1.10 52.44 -26.64
CA LEU A 420 -0.58 53.68 -26.02
C LEU A 420 -1.51 54.88 -26.24
N ALA A 421 -2.39 54.84 -27.24
CA ALA A 421 -3.44 55.84 -27.43
C ALA A 421 -4.62 55.67 -26.46
N ASP A 422 -4.73 54.53 -25.79
CA ASP A 422 -5.73 54.29 -24.74
C ASP A 422 -5.27 54.93 -23.42
N GLU A 423 -5.86 56.05 -23.05
CA GLU A 423 -5.50 56.83 -21.85
C GLU A 423 -5.55 56.00 -20.55
N GLN A 424 -6.43 55.00 -20.47
CA GLN A 424 -6.55 54.15 -19.28
C GLN A 424 -5.37 53.17 -19.18
N LEU A 425 -4.88 52.66 -20.31
CA LEU A 425 -3.76 51.72 -20.34
C LEU A 425 -2.42 52.42 -20.32
N LYS A 426 -2.28 53.54 -21.05
CA LYS A 426 -1.03 54.26 -21.29
C LYS A 426 -0.20 54.45 -20.02
N GLN A 427 -0.82 54.96 -18.96
CA GLN A 427 -0.15 55.23 -17.69
C GLN A 427 0.50 53.99 -17.04
N THR A 428 -0.02 52.80 -17.32
CA THR A 428 0.47 51.54 -16.75
C THR A 428 1.44 50.79 -17.67
N ILE A 429 1.37 51.01 -18.98
CA ILE A 429 2.16 50.27 -19.99
C ILE A 429 3.33 51.07 -20.57
N GLU A 430 3.33 52.41 -20.47
CA GLU A 430 4.38 53.27 -21.02
C GLU A 430 5.66 53.22 -20.17
N GLY A 431 6.80 53.06 -20.85
CA GLY A 431 8.16 53.12 -20.31
C GLY A 431 8.72 54.54 -20.27
N ALA A 432 9.86 54.71 -19.61
CA ALA A 432 10.55 56.00 -19.53
C ALA A 432 11.01 56.53 -20.90
N ASP A 433 11.11 55.65 -21.90
CA ASP A 433 11.46 55.96 -23.28
C ASP A 433 10.23 56.29 -24.16
N GLY A 434 9.04 56.39 -23.57
CA GLY A 434 7.78 56.62 -24.28
C GLY A 434 7.29 55.41 -25.08
N LYS A 435 7.91 54.24 -24.91
CA LYS A 435 7.51 53.00 -25.59
C LYS A 435 6.76 52.08 -24.64
N MET A 436 5.94 51.20 -25.19
CA MET A 436 5.28 50.17 -24.41
C MET A 436 6.31 49.20 -23.80
N LYS A 437 6.24 49.00 -22.48
CA LYS A 437 7.02 48.00 -21.75
C LYS A 437 6.65 46.61 -22.23
N ASN A 438 7.66 45.76 -22.43
CA ASN A 438 7.44 44.36 -22.80
C ASN A 438 7.24 43.44 -21.60
N MET A 439 7.52 43.91 -20.37
CA MET A 439 7.26 43.17 -19.13
C MET A 439 6.20 43.94 -18.35
N LEU A 440 5.03 43.33 -18.20
CA LEU A 440 3.88 43.96 -17.56
C LEU A 440 3.41 43.13 -16.38
N PRO A 441 2.97 43.77 -15.28
CA PRO A 441 2.32 43.05 -14.19
C PRO A 441 1.14 42.23 -14.69
N TYR A 442 0.90 41.03 -14.14
CA TYR A 442 -0.20 40.15 -14.59
C TYR A 442 -1.55 40.86 -14.76
N ARG A 443 -1.93 41.73 -13.80
CA ARG A 443 -3.17 42.52 -13.87
C ARG A 443 -3.18 43.51 -15.02
N VAL A 444 -2.05 44.17 -15.29
CA VAL A 444 -1.92 45.13 -16.39
C VAL A 444 -1.96 44.38 -17.72
N ALA A 445 -1.26 43.26 -17.82
CA ALA A 445 -1.29 42.40 -18.99
C ALA A 445 -2.71 41.90 -19.31
N ALA A 446 -3.51 41.56 -18.29
CA ALA A 446 -4.91 41.17 -18.48
C ALA A 446 -5.75 42.27 -19.16
N ASN A 447 -5.61 43.52 -18.69
CA ASN A 447 -6.28 44.67 -19.31
C ASN A 447 -5.81 44.92 -20.75
N VAL A 448 -4.50 44.76 -21.01
CA VAL A 448 -3.93 44.89 -22.35
C VAL A 448 -4.49 43.82 -23.29
N TRP A 449 -4.50 42.55 -22.89
CA TRP A 449 -5.03 41.48 -23.73
C TRP A 449 -6.53 41.59 -23.96
N LYS A 450 -7.29 42.09 -22.99
CA LYS A 450 -8.70 42.43 -23.16
C LYS A 450 -8.89 43.50 -24.24
N ARG A 451 -8.10 44.58 -24.19
CA ARG A 451 -8.15 45.61 -25.22
C ARG A 451 -7.73 45.09 -26.60
N VAL A 452 -6.73 44.21 -26.65
CA VAL A 452 -6.34 43.52 -27.89
C VAL A 452 -7.47 42.63 -28.41
N ALA A 453 -8.23 41.97 -27.54
CA ALA A 453 -9.37 41.16 -27.93
C ALA A 453 -10.50 42.00 -28.54
N GLU A 454 -10.77 43.19 -27.98
CA GLU A 454 -11.71 44.17 -28.53
C GLU A 454 -11.24 44.70 -29.90
N ILE A 455 -9.99 45.18 -29.99
CA ILE A 455 -9.40 45.65 -31.26
C ILE A 455 -9.48 44.55 -32.32
N HIS A 456 -9.13 43.32 -31.95
CA HIS A 456 -9.21 42.19 -32.87
C HIS A 456 -10.64 41.90 -33.31
N ALA A 457 -11.63 41.96 -32.41
CA ALA A 457 -13.03 41.69 -32.74
C ALA A 457 -13.66 42.78 -33.61
N ASP A 458 -13.45 44.05 -33.25
CA ASP A 458 -14.08 45.22 -33.86
C ASP A 458 -13.42 45.63 -35.20
N ALA A 459 -12.15 45.27 -35.41
CA ALA A 459 -11.44 45.60 -36.64
C ALA A 459 -12.08 44.94 -37.86
N SER A 460 -12.26 45.74 -38.92
CA SER A 460 -12.60 45.27 -40.26
C SER A 460 -11.61 44.20 -40.73
N ALA A 461 -12.01 43.34 -41.68
CA ALA A 461 -11.11 42.31 -42.20
C ALA A 461 -9.80 42.90 -42.78
N SER A 462 -9.86 44.10 -43.37
CA SER A 462 -8.68 44.81 -43.88
C SER A 462 -7.79 45.35 -42.77
N ASP A 463 -8.36 45.95 -41.72
CA ASP A 463 -7.58 46.54 -40.63
C ASP A 463 -6.97 45.45 -39.73
N ARG A 464 -7.69 44.35 -39.53
CA ARG A 464 -7.19 43.17 -38.82
C ARG A 464 -5.96 42.58 -39.49
N ARG A 465 -5.95 42.49 -40.83
CA ARG A 465 -4.77 42.03 -41.60
C ARG A 465 -3.59 42.99 -41.51
N LYS A 466 -3.82 44.28 -41.29
CA LYS A 466 -2.75 45.27 -41.08
C LYS A 466 -2.17 45.18 -39.66
N LEU A 467 -3.03 45.10 -38.65
CA LEU A 467 -2.65 45.07 -37.23
C LEU A 467 -2.04 43.72 -36.82
N PHE A 468 -2.62 42.62 -37.31
CA PHE A 468 -2.24 41.24 -37.00
C PHE A 468 -1.94 40.46 -38.30
N PRO A 469 -0.92 40.86 -39.08
CA PRO A 469 -0.61 40.21 -40.35
C PRO A 469 -0.06 38.80 -40.16
N ALA A 470 -0.36 37.92 -41.10
CA ALA A 470 0.27 36.60 -41.18
C ALA A 470 1.80 36.73 -41.33
N SER A 471 2.51 35.68 -40.93
CA SER A 471 3.95 35.54 -41.12
C SER A 471 4.29 35.67 -42.60
N SER A 472 5.19 36.61 -42.94
CA SER A 472 5.67 36.78 -44.31
C SER A 472 6.52 35.60 -44.79
N THR A 473 7.02 34.77 -43.87
CA THR A 473 7.90 33.64 -44.15
C THR A 473 7.14 32.33 -44.26
N THR A 474 6.22 32.06 -43.34
CA THR A 474 5.51 30.77 -43.25
C THR A 474 4.05 30.83 -43.70
N GLY A 475 3.48 32.03 -43.82
CA GLY A 475 2.05 32.22 -44.07
C GLY A 475 1.16 31.97 -42.85
N ASP A 476 1.74 31.58 -41.71
CA ASP A 476 0.98 31.31 -40.49
C ASP A 476 0.25 32.55 -39.99
N PRO A 477 -0.99 32.42 -39.49
CA PRO A 477 -1.73 33.55 -38.94
C PRO A 477 -1.04 34.12 -37.70
N TYR A 478 -1.24 35.42 -37.44
CA TYR A 478 -0.65 36.09 -36.27
C TYR A 478 -1.14 35.45 -34.96
N PHE A 479 -2.43 35.16 -34.86
CA PHE A 479 -3.00 34.28 -33.85
C PHE A 479 -3.24 32.93 -34.49
N ASP A 480 -2.56 31.89 -34.01
CA ASP A 480 -2.89 30.52 -34.39
C ASP A 480 -4.34 30.18 -33.97
N PRO A 481 -4.94 29.09 -34.48
CA PRO A 481 -6.33 28.75 -34.18
C PRO A 481 -6.64 28.71 -32.67
N THR A 482 -5.70 28.22 -31.88
CA THR A 482 -5.82 28.16 -30.41
C THR A 482 -5.84 29.55 -29.79
N ALA A 483 -4.84 30.38 -30.08
CA ALA A 483 -4.74 31.74 -29.56
C ALA A 483 -5.92 32.60 -30.02
N ALA A 484 -6.37 32.45 -31.27
CA ALA A 484 -7.55 33.14 -31.79
C ALA A 484 -8.83 32.71 -31.04
N GLY A 485 -8.98 31.41 -30.76
CA GLY A 485 -10.08 30.87 -29.97
C GLY A 485 -10.08 31.36 -28.52
N LEU A 486 -8.93 31.34 -27.86
CA LEU A 486 -8.77 31.91 -26.51
C LEU A 486 -9.07 33.41 -26.49
N LEU A 487 -8.64 34.16 -27.51
CA LEU A 487 -8.90 35.60 -27.62
C LEU A 487 -10.41 35.87 -27.79
N ALA A 488 -11.13 35.02 -28.53
CA ALA A 488 -12.57 35.09 -28.64
C ALA A 488 -13.29 34.77 -27.31
N ILE A 489 -12.78 33.79 -26.54
CA ILE A 489 -13.28 33.51 -25.18
C ILE A 489 -13.09 34.74 -24.29
N LEU A 490 -11.90 35.36 -24.32
CA LEU A 490 -11.56 36.54 -23.52
C LEU A 490 -12.49 37.72 -23.81
N ASN A 491 -12.79 37.99 -25.08
CA ASN A 491 -13.67 39.09 -25.47
C ASN A 491 -15.14 38.87 -25.05
N GLY A 492 -15.57 37.62 -24.89
CA GLY A 492 -16.97 37.28 -24.59
C GLY A 492 -17.97 37.59 -25.71
N ALA A 493 -17.52 38.11 -26.86
CA ALA A 493 -18.37 38.60 -27.95
C ALA A 493 -19.09 37.54 -28.80
N ALA A 494 -18.93 36.25 -28.48
CA ALA A 494 -19.73 35.22 -29.11
C ALA A 494 -21.19 35.27 -28.59
N ARG A 495 -22.05 36.09 -29.24
CA ARG A 495 -23.53 36.00 -29.18
C ARG A 495 -24.14 35.82 -27.77
N GLY A 496 -23.85 36.72 -26.83
CA GLY A 496 -24.42 36.65 -25.47
C GLY A 496 -23.79 35.60 -24.55
N ALA A 497 -22.62 35.07 -24.90
CA ALA A 497 -21.83 34.20 -24.03
C ALA A 497 -21.28 34.94 -22.81
N SER A 498 -21.19 34.25 -21.68
CA SER A 498 -20.62 34.79 -20.44
C SER A 498 -19.07 34.85 -20.44
N GLY A 499 -18.41 34.43 -21.52
CA GLY A 499 -16.96 34.57 -21.73
C GLY A 499 -16.13 33.98 -20.57
N PRO A 500 -15.12 34.70 -20.05
CA PRO A 500 -14.28 34.24 -18.95
C PRO A 500 -15.06 33.91 -17.67
N LYS A 501 -16.24 34.53 -17.46
CA LYS A 501 -17.03 34.31 -16.24
C LYS A 501 -17.46 32.86 -16.05
N LYS A 502 -17.49 32.02 -17.10
CA LYS A 502 -17.78 30.59 -16.93
C LYS A 502 -16.74 29.85 -16.08
N PHE A 503 -15.50 30.32 -16.06
CA PHE A 503 -14.39 29.72 -15.30
C PHE A 503 -14.42 30.08 -13.81
N THR A 504 -15.19 31.09 -13.40
CA THR A 504 -15.22 31.64 -12.03
C THR A 504 -15.39 30.60 -10.93
N ARG A 505 -16.14 29.52 -11.20
CA ARG A 505 -16.41 28.46 -10.22
C ARG A 505 -15.13 27.72 -9.78
N PHE A 506 -14.18 27.51 -10.69
CA PHE A 506 -12.98 26.71 -10.40
C PHE A 506 -11.91 27.50 -9.64
N LYS A 507 -12.15 28.79 -9.37
CA LYS A 507 -11.23 29.65 -8.61
C LYS A 507 -10.99 29.13 -7.19
N GLU A 508 -11.89 28.32 -6.65
CA GLU A 508 -11.75 27.76 -5.30
C GLU A 508 -10.54 26.84 -5.16
N TYR A 509 -10.05 26.24 -6.26
CA TYR A 509 -8.87 25.37 -6.31
C TYR A 509 -7.57 26.14 -6.56
N HIS A 510 -7.66 27.46 -6.78
CA HIS A 510 -6.53 28.32 -7.04
C HIS A 510 -6.08 29.07 -5.78
N ALA A 511 -4.77 29.14 -5.56
CA ALA A 511 -4.16 30.06 -4.60
C ALA A 511 -2.76 30.49 -5.05
N VAL A 512 -2.47 31.79 -4.99
CA VAL A 512 -1.15 32.36 -5.33
C VAL A 512 0.00 31.73 -4.51
N GLY A 513 -0.25 31.41 -3.24
CA GLY A 513 0.74 30.72 -2.39
C GLY A 513 1.03 29.28 -2.81
N GLY A 514 0.25 28.72 -3.75
CA GLY A 514 0.33 27.34 -4.22
C GLY A 514 1.33 27.10 -5.36
N ALA A 515 2.21 28.05 -5.68
CA ALA A 515 3.15 27.93 -6.80
C ALA A 515 4.08 26.71 -6.66
N ASN A 516 4.59 26.45 -5.46
CA ASN A 516 5.55 25.39 -5.17
C ASN A 516 4.96 24.26 -4.30
N VAL A 517 3.64 24.13 -4.25
CA VAL A 517 2.97 23.20 -3.31
C VAL A 517 3.41 21.74 -3.51
N PHE A 518 3.54 21.30 -4.76
CA PHE A 518 3.98 19.94 -5.09
C PHE A 518 5.44 19.68 -4.70
N THR A 519 6.32 20.64 -5.00
CA THR A 519 7.75 20.57 -4.62
C THR A 519 7.89 20.50 -3.12
N LYS A 520 7.17 21.35 -2.38
CA LYS A 520 7.20 21.36 -0.91
C LYS A 520 6.73 20.03 -0.32
N VAL A 521 5.64 19.45 -0.84
CA VAL A 521 5.16 18.11 -0.40
C VAL A 521 6.27 17.05 -0.57
N ILE A 522 6.98 17.07 -1.69
CA ILE A 522 8.04 16.10 -1.98
C ILE A 522 9.25 16.32 -1.08
N GLU A 523 9.68 17.56 -0.89
CA GLU A 523 10.81 17.91 -0.02
C GLU A 523 10.53 17.51 1.44
N GLU A 524 9.32 17.76 1.94
CA GLU A 524 8.90 17.34 3.29
C GLU A 524 8.95 15.82 3.43
N ALA A 525 8.43 15.07 2.44
CA ALA A 525 8.52 13.61 2.44
C ALA A 525 9.97 13.12 2.34
N GLN A 526 10.78 13.67 1.44
CA GLN A 526 12.20 13.32 1.30
C GLN A 526 13.03 13.65 2.55
N SER A 527 12.59 14.62 3.36
CA SER A 527 13.18 14.92 4.68
C SER A 527 12.79 13.93 5.79
N GLY A 528 12.04 12.87 5.47
CA GLY A 528 11.62 11.84 6.41
C GLY A 528 10.30 12.12 7.13
N LYS A 529 9.54 13.15 6.74
CA LYS A 529 8.23 13.44 7.35
C LYS A 529 7.10 12.64 6.72
N THR A 530 6.03 12.46 7.48
CA THR A 530 4.75 11.96 7.00
C THR A 530 3.87 13.12 6.56
N VAL A 531 3.55 13.17 5.27
CA VAL A 531 2.74 14.19 4.62
C VAL A 531 1.33 13.66 4.39
N PHE A 532 0.35 14.25 5.06
CA PHE A 532 -1.07 13.97 4.83
C PHE A 532 -1.62 14.91 3.76
N LEU A 533 -2.28 14.34 2.76
CA LEU A 533 -2.94 15.05 1.67
C LEU A 533 -4.45 14.82 1.78
N ASP A 534 -5.14 15.72 2.47
CA ASP A 534 -6.58 15.71 2.58
C ASP A 534 -7.23 16.12 1.26
N LEU A 535 -7.84 15.12 0.64
CA LEU A 535 -8.52 15.20 -0.64
C LEU A 535 -10.05 15.06 -0.48
N SER A 536 -10.56 14.97 0.75
CA SER A 536 -11.95 14.60 1.05
C SER A 536 -13.03 15.50 0.45
N MET A 537 -12.74 16.80 0.32
CA MET A 537 -13.65 17.78 -0.28
C MET A 537 -13.44 17.99 -1.78
N GLY A 538 -12.48 17.30 -2.39
CA GLY A 538 -12.27 17.35 -3.83
C GLY A 538 -13.16 16.35 -4.56
N ASP A 539 -13.71 16.75 -5.71
CA ASP A 539 -14.32 15.82 -6.66
C ASP A 539 -13.32 14.72 -7.10
N GLU A 540 -13.81 13.54 -7.46
CA GLU A 540 -12.99 12.39 -7.86
C GLU A 540 -11.90 12.73 -8.88
N LYS A 541 -12.23 13.51 -9.91
CA LYS A 541 -11.24 13.87 -10.93
C LYS A 541 -10.15 14.80 -10.39
N VAL A 542 -10.48 15.72 -9.48
CA VAL A 542 -9.49 16.58 -8.81
C VAL A 542 -8.56 15.74 -7.94
N ARG A 543 -9.11 14.82 -7.15
CA ARG A 543 -8.33 13.92 -6.29
C ARG A 543 -7.33 13.13 -7.13
N LYS A 544 -7.80 12.56 -8.25
CA LYS A 544 -6.95 11.82 -9.20
C LYS A 544 -5.85 12.69 -9.81
N ALA A 545 -6.19 13.89 -10.29
CA ALA A 545 -5.22 14.80 -10.91
C ALA A 545 -4.11 15.23 -9.94
N ILE A 546 -4.46 15.55 -8.69
CA ILE A 546 -3.49 15.93 -7.66
C ILE A 546 -2.62 14.74 -7.26
N ALA A 547 -3.24 13.58 -7.01
CA ALA A 547 -2.50 12.36 -6.66
C ALA A 547 -1.51 11.98 -7.77
N GLU A 548 -1.95 12.06 -9.03
CA GLU A 548 -1.11 11.77 -10.19
C GLU A 548 0.03 12.77 -10.32
N ARG A 549 -0.22 14.07 -10.12
CA ARG A 549 0.83 15.10 -10.17
C ARG A 549 1.88 14.88 -9.09
N ILE A 550 1.47 14.56 -7.86
CA ILE A 550 2.39 14.29 -6.74
C ILE A 550 3.20 13.03 -7.01
N ALA A 551 2.55 11.94 -7.45
CA ALA A 551 3.22 10.69 -7.82
C ALA A 551 4.25 10.91 -8.94
N ARG A 552 3.90 11.64 -10.01
CA ARG A 552 4.82 11.97 -11.12
C ARG A 552 6.00 12.79 -10.65
N SER A 553 5.74 13.79 -9.82
CA SER A 553 6.76 14.70 -9.33
C SER A 553 7.73 14.01 -8.37
N LEU A 554 7.24 13.14 -7.47
CA LEU A 554 8.08 12.31 -6.59
C LEU A 554 8.94 11.35 -7.41
N LEU A 555 8.33 10.61 -8.36
CA LEU A 555 9.06 9.67 -9.21
C LEU A 555 10.17 10.38 -9.98
N ALA A 556 9.87 11.51 -10.62
CA ALA A 556 10.86 12.31 -11.33
C ALA A 556 11.98 12.82 -10.41
N SER A 557 11.64 13.24 -9.18
CA SER A 557 12.62 13.68 -8.18
C SER A 557 13.56 12.55 -7.76
N GLN A 558 13.01 11.40 -7.37
CA GLN A 558 13.81 10.23 -6.96
C GLN A 558 14.66 9.69 -8.13
N MET A 559 14.14 9.69 -9.37
CA MET A 559 14.91 9.31 -10.56
C MET A 559 16.11 10.24 -10.79
N ARG A 560 15.94 11.56 -10.65
CA ARG A 560 17.06 12.51 -10.75
C ARG A 560 18.11 12.21 -9.68
N ARG A 561 17.70 12.06 -8.42
CA ARG A 561 18.59 11.73 -7.30
C ARG A 561 19.32 10.40 -7.51
N PHE A 562 18.66 9.40 -8.06
CA PHE A 562 19.26 8.12 -8.42
C PHE A 562 20.37 8.30 -9.45
N ASN A 563 20.10 9.02 -10.55
CA ASN A 563 21.06 9.27 -11.61
C ASN A 563 22.26 10.11 -11.14
N GLU A 564 22.05 10.99 -10.17
CA GLU A 564 23.08 11.84 -9.55
C GLU A 564 23.86 11.12 -8.42
N GLY A 565 23.50 9.87 -8.06
CA GLY A 565 24.11 9.14 -6.95
C GLY A 565 23.75 9.70 -5.56
N ALA A 566 22.73 10.55 -5.48
CA ALA A 566 22.28 11.25 -4.27
C ALA A 566 21.03 10.63 -3.62
N LEU A 567 20.61 9.45 -4.08
CA LEU A 567 19.44 8.74 -3.54
C LEU A 567 19.70 8.14 -2.14
N GLY A 568 20.91 7.64 -1.91
CA GLY A 568 21.31 7.03 -0.63
C GLY A 568 20.31 5.97 -0.14
N THR A 569 19.95 6.06 1.14
CA THR A 569 18.93 5.22 1.79
C THR A 569 17.59 5.94 1.93
N ASP A 570 17.39 7.06 1.22
CA ASP A 570 16.22 7.91 1.43
C ASP A 570 15.00 7.30 0.76
N MET A 571 14.14 6.70 1.59
CA MET A 571 12.92 6.04 1.16
C MET A 571 11.70 6.93 1.34
N VAL A 572 10.78 6.86 0.36
CA VAL A 572 9.46 7.49 0.45
C VAL A 572 8.39 6.45 0.19
N ILE A 573 7.42 6.37 1.09
CA ILE A 573 6.28 5.47 0.96
C ILE A 573 5.05 6.24 0.47
N LEU A 574 4.38 5.75 -0.56
CA LEU A 574 3.09 6.24 -1.04
C LEU A 574 1.96 5.34 -0.52
N TYR A 575 0.97 5.94 0.13
CA TYR A 575 -0.22 5.26 0.64
C TYR A 575 -1.44 5.55 -0.23
N PHE A 576 -1.97 4.54 -0.90
CA PHE A 576 -3.14 4.65 -1.78
C PHE A 576 -4.35 3.89 -1.24
N GLU A 577 -5.45 4.58 -1.04
CA GLU A 577 -6.76 3.93 -0.88
C GLU A 577 -7.47 3.76 -2.22
N GLU A 578 -8.38 2.78 -2.29
CA GLU A 578 -9.12 2.40 -3.49
C GLU A 578 -8.20 2.25 -4.72
N ALA A 579 -7.13 1.48 -4.53
CA ALA A 579 -6.03 1.34 -5.48
C ALA A 579 -6.48 0.87 -6.88
N HIS A 580 -7.63 0.21 -7.02
CA HIS A 580 -8.20 -0.19 -8.30
C HIS A 580 -8.51 1.01 -9.23
N ILE A 581 -8.72 2.21 -8.68
CA ILE A 581 -8.95 3.44 -9.45
C ILE A 581 -7.65 3.93 -10.10
N LEU A 582 -6.52 3.75 -9.42
CA LEU A 582 -5.21 4.26 -9.84
C LEU A 582 -4.38 3.21 -10.60
N PHE A 583 -4.58 1.93 -10.28
CA PHE A 583 -3.87 0.77 -10.85
C PHE A 583 -4.87 -0.22 -11.49
N PRO A 584 -5.63 0.17 -12.53
CA PRO A 584 -6.62 -0.71 -13.15
C PRO A 584 -5.97 -1.89 -13.90
N SER A 585 -6.74 -2.96 -14.12
CA SER A 585 -6.29 -4.19 -14.79
C SER A 585 -6.19 -4.09 -16.32
N ASP A 586 -6.98 -3.23 -16.98
CA ASP A 586 -6.89 -2.97 -18.42
C ASP A 586 -6.09 -1.69 -18.67
N ASP A 587 -4.95 -1.87 -19.33
CA ASP A 587 -3.93 -0.83 -19.55
C ASP A 587 -3.86 -0.39 -21.02
N ARG A 588 -4.89 -0.74 -21.81
CA ARG A 588 -5.02 -0.35 -23.22
C ARG A 588 -5.15 1.18 -23.34
N GLY A 589 -4.01 1.86 -23.46
CA GLY A 589 -3.96 3.25 -23.93
C GLY A 589 -2.96 4.17 -23.24
N LEU A 590 -2.25 3.76 -22.18
CA LEU A 590 -1.40 4.69 -21.41
C LEU A 590 -0.06 4.06 -20.99
N GLY A 591 0.86 3.87 -21.95
CA GLY A 591 2.27 3.59 -21.65
C GLY A 591 2.94 4.67 -20.78
N ASP A 592 2.32 5.85 -20.66
CA ASP A 592 2.77 6.97 -19.83
C ASP A 592 2.02 7.15 -18.51
N ASN A 593 1.20 6.20 -18.07
CA ASN A 593 0.61 6.23 -16.73
C ASN A 593 1.71 6.07 -15.66
N VAL A 594 1.81 7.05 -14.77
CA VAL A 594 2.78 7.05 -13.66
C VAL A 594 2.61 5.84 -12.74
N TYR A 595 1.38 5.38 -12.52
CA TYR A 595 1.09 4.29 -11.59
C TYR A 595 1.67 2.96 -12.09
N ASN A 596 1.69 2.73 -13.41
CA ASN A 596 2.35 1.55 -13.98
C ASN A 596 3.87 1.63 -13.85
N LYS A 597 4.45 2.83 -14.05
CA LYS A 597 5.89 3.05 -13.82
C LYS A 597 6.24 2.83 -12.34
N LEU A 598 5.42 3.31 -11.40
CA LEU A 598 5.59 3.05 -9.97
C LEU A 598 5.51 1.55 -9.65
N ALA A 599 4.52 0.85 -10.18
CA ALA A 599 4.35 -0.58 -9.95
C ALA A 599 5.54 -1.42 -10.46
N LYS A 600 6.09 -1.07 -11.63
CA LYS A 600 7.21 -1.80 -12.26
C LYS A 600 8.59 -1.40 -11.74
N GLU A 601 8.81 -0.10 -11.54
CA GLU A 601 10.15 0.47 -11.39
C GLU A 601 10.33 1.28 -10.11
N GLY A 602 9.26 1.66 -9.41
CA GLY A 602 9.31 2.52 -8.21
C GLY A 602 10.28 2.01 -7.14
N ALA A 603 10.35 0.69 -6.96
CA ALA A 603 11.27 0.04 -6.03
C ALA A 603 12.74 0.43 -6.26
N LYS A 604 13.18 0.57 -7.51
CA LYS A 604 14.57 0.95 -7.88
C LYS A 604 14.92 2.39 -7.45
N PHE A 605 13.91 3.22 -7.25
CA PHE A 605 14.04 4.63 -6.91
C PHE A 605 13.71 4.90 -5.44
N ASN A 606 13.83 3.88 -4.58
CA ASN A 606 13.48 3.94 -3.14
C ASN A 606 12.04 4.44 -2.90
N ILE A 607 11.11 4.07 -3.79
CA ILE A 607 9.68 4.34 -3.60
C ILE A 607 8.98 3.05 -3.24
N SER A 608 8.35 3.07 -2.06
CA SER A 608 7.54 1.98 -1.53
C SER A 608 6.07 2.30 -1.65
N LEU A 609 5.24 1.28 -1.79
CA LEU A 609 3.79 1.45 -1.92
C LEU A 609 3.09 0.70 -0.80
N VAL A 610 2.12 1.34 -0.16
CA VAL A 610 1.11 0.67 0.64
C VAL A 610 -0.22 0.98 -0.01
N TYR A 611 -0.94 -0.04 -0.45
CA TYR A 611 -2.16 0.17 -1.22
C TYR A 611 -3.30 -0.70 -0.73
N ALA A 612 -4.51 -0.13 -0.67
CA ALA A 612 -5.70 -0.79 -0.19
C ALA A 612 -6.76 -0.90 -1.28
N THR A 613 -7.40 -2.07 -1.41
CA THR A 613 -8.54 -2.27 -2.33
C THR A 613 -9.49 -3.34 -1.82
N GLN A 614 -10.71 -3.37 -2.36
CA GLN A 614 -11.74 -4.37 -2.07
C GLN A 614 -11.69 -5.57 -3.01
N SER A 615 -11.10 -5.41 -4.20
CA SER A 615 -11.03 -6.44 -5.23
C SER A 615 -9.59 -6.54 -5.75
N ILE A 616 -9.03 -7.74 -5.68
CA ILE A 616 -7.70 -8.11 -6.17
C ILE A 616 -7.75 -8.24 -7.69
N SER A 617 -8.83 -8.83 -8.22
CA SER A 617 -9.00 -9.12 -9.65
C SER A 617 -9.08 -7.87 -10.56
N THR A 618 -9.34 -6.68 -9.99
CA THR A 618 -9.40 -5.40 -10.70
C THR A 618 -8.06 -4.67 -10.78
N LEU A 619 -7.03 -5.16 -10.09
CA LEU A 619 -5.72 -4.52 -10.04
C LEU A 619 -4.84 -4.89 -11.23
N SER A 620 -3.92 -3.99 -11.56
CA SER A 620 -2.82 -4.24 -12.49
C SER A 620 -2.05 -5.53 -12.09
N PRO A 621 -1.90 -6.51 -13.01
CA PRO A 621 -1.13 -7.73 -12.74
C PRO A 621 0.32 -7.45 -12.35
N ASP A 622 0.92 -6.39 -12.90
CA ASP A 622 2.29 -5.99 -12.58
C ASP A 622 2.43 -5.49 -11.13
N LEU A 623 1.40 -4.82 -10.60
CA LEU A 623 1.37 -4.44 -9.19
C LEU A 623 1.29 -5.70 -8.31
N VAL A 624 0.29 -6.57 -8.54
CA VAL A 624 0.06 -7.77 -7.72
C VAL A 624 1.24 -8.75 -7.77
N LYS A 625 1.88 -8.91 -8.94
CA LYS A 625 3.04 -9.80 -9.11
C LYS A 625 4.23 -9.34 -8.27
N ASN A 626 4.49 -8.04 -8.23
CA ASN A 626 5.66 -7.48 -7.57
C ASN A 626 5.40 -7.13 -6.09
N THR A 627 4.21 -7.39 -5.55
CA THR A 627 3.91 -7.16 -4.13
C THR A 627 4.58 -8.19 -3.22
N GLU A 628 5.34 -7.70 -2.24
CA GLU A 628 6.10 -8.48 -1.28
C GLU A 628 5.27 -8.82 -0.03
N ASN A 629 4.50 -7.86 0.48
CA ASN A 629 3.72 -8.02 1.72
C ASN A 629 2.22 -8.04 1.45
N PHE A 630 1.50 -8.88 2.17
CA PHE A 630 0.07 -9.06 2.02
C PHE A 630 -0.62 -9.04 3.39
N ILE A 631 -1.63 -8.19 3.50
CA ILE A 631 -2.50 -8.09 4.66
C ILE A 631 -3.94 -8.24 4.19
N VAL A 632 -4.55 -9.38 4.49
CA VAL A 632 -5.87 -9.74 3.95
C VAL A 632 -6.88 -9.84 5.09
N THR A 633 -7.80 -8.88 5.18
CA THR A 633 -8.97 -8.97 6.07
C THR A 633 -10.05 -9.85 5.41
N HIS A 634 -11.31 -9.75 5.84
CA HIS A 634 -12.44 -10.41 5.19
C HIS A 634 -12.63 -10.01 3.70
N LEU A 635 -12.84 -11.01 2.85
CA LEU A 635 -13.32 -10.93 1.46
C LEU A 635 -14.58 -11.80 1.36
N ASP A 636 -15.58 -11.36 0.61
CA ASP A 636 -16.92 -11.97 0.52
C ASP A 636 -17.21 -12.60 -0.86
N ASP A 637 -16.19 -12.76 -1.71
CA ASP A 637 -16.31 -13.27 -3.08
C ASP A 637 -15.28 -14.38 -3.34
N ASP A 638 -15.78 -15.59 -3.67
CA ASP A 638 -15.01 -16.77 -4.07
C ASP A 638 -13.95 -16.48 -5.14
N ARG A 639 -14.24 -15.57 -6.07
CA ARG A 639 -13.29 -15.19 -7.13
C ARG A 639 -12.06 -14.55 -6.53
N GLU A 640 -12.23 -13.65 -5.58
CA GLU A 640 -11.13 -12.95 -4.90
C GLU A 640 -10.32 -13.92 -4.02
N VAL A 641 -10.98 -14.90 -3.39
CA VAL A 641 -10.29 -15.98 -2.66
C VAL A 641 -9.45 -16.86 -3.59
N ARG A 642 -9.94 -17.19 -4.80
CA ARG A 642 -9.16 -17.95 -5.79
C ARG A 642 -7.95 -17.17 -6.28
N GLU A 643 -8.08 -15.86 -6.53
CA GLU A 643 -6.94 -15.00 -6.87
C GLU A 643 -5.88 -15.02 -5.76
N LEU A 644 -6.30 -14.99 -4.49
CA LEU A 644 -5.39 -15.12 -3.36
C LEU A 644 -4.72 -16.51 -3.28
N GLN A 645 -5.45 -17.59 -3.58
CA GLN A 645 -4.92 -18.97 -3.58
C GLN A 645 -3.83 -19.20 -4.64
N HIS A 646 -3.79 -18.39 -5.70
CA HIS A 646 -2.68 -18.41 -6.66
C HIS A 646 -1.34 -18.02 -6.01
N LYS A 647 -1.36 -17.29 -4.89
CA LYS A 647 -0.18 -17.03 -4.07
C LYS A 647 0.09 -18.23 -3.16
N ARG A 648 1.26 -18.86 -3.33
CA ARG A 648 1.70 -20.04 -2.54
C ARG A 648 1.50 -19.85 -1.03
N ALA A 649 1.85 -18.68 -0.50
CA ALA A 649 1.81 -18.35 0.92
C ALA A 649 0.39 -18.37 1.53
N PHE A 650 -0.67 -18.38 0.71
CA PHE A 650 -2.06 -18.33 1.17
C PHE A 650 -2.86 -19.61 0.86
N ARG A 651 -2.27 -20.61 0.19
CA ARG A 651 -3.01 -21.82 -0.24
C ARG A 651 -3.70 -22.56 0.91
N ASP A 652 -3.08 -22.57 2.08
CA ASP A 652 -3.53 -23.25 3.30
C ASP A 652 -4.54 -22.44 4.15
N ILE A 653 -4.69 -21.13 3.90
CA ILE A 653 -5.45 -20.23 4.78
C ILE A 653 -6.46 -19.32 4.04
N ALA A 654 -6.38 -19.21 2.71
CA ALA A 654 -7.22 -18.32 1.92
C ALA A 654 -8.72 -18.58 2.10
N ALA A 655 -9.14 -19.85 2.18
CA ALA A 655 -10.54 -20.21 2.38
C ALA A 655 -11.14 -19.72 3.71
N ASP A 656 -10.32 -19.32 4.68
CA ASP A 656 -10.83 -18.75 5.93
C ASP A 656 -11.09 -17.24 5.85
N VAL A 657 -10.63 -16.59 4.79
CA VAL A 657 -10.87 -15.16 4.55
C VAL A 657 -12.38 -14.88 4.40
N GLU A 658 -13.13 -15.78 3.77
CA GLU A 658 -14.60 -15.70 3.66
C GLU A 658 -15.33 -15.96 4.97
N ARG A 659 -14.78 -16.79 5.85
CA ARG A 659 -15.49 -17.25 7.06
C ARG A 659 -15.41 -16.26 8.21
N ILE A 660 -14.28 -15.57 8.35
CA ILE A 660 -13.96 -14.74 9.52
C ILE A 660 -14.25 -13.28 9.20
N THR A 661 -15.10 -12.66 10.02
CA THR A 661 -15.67 -11.31 9.82
C THR A 661 -15.27 -10.31 10.91
N SER A 662 -14.46 -10.74 11.88
CA SER A 662 -13.98 -9.95 13.01
C SER A 662 -13.11 -8.81 12.52
N LYS A 663 -13.41 -7.60 13.00
CA LYS A 663 -12.66 -6.40 12.64
C LYS A 663 -11.20 -6.52 13.07
N GLY A 664 -10.29 -6.20 12.16
CA GLY A 664 -8.84 -6.27 12.40
C GLY A 664 -8.26 -7.69 12.41
N TYR A 665 -9.08 -8.72 12.19
CA TYR A 665 -8.55 -10.07 11.92
C TYR A 665 -8.03 -10.11 10.48
N VAL A 666 -6.76 -10.47 10.31
CA VAL A 666 -6.08 -10.52 9.01
C VAL A 666 -5.34 -11.82 8.80
N ARG A 667 -5.11 -12.17 7.53
CA ARG A 667 -4.05 -13.10 7.13
C ARG A 667 -2.88 -12.25 6.70
N LEU A 668 -1.83 -12.27 7.52
CA LEU A 668 -0.66 -11.42 7.39
C LEU A 668 0.52 -12.25 6.88
N LYS A 669 1.16 -11.77 5.81
CA LYS A 669 2.45 -12.26 5.35
C LYS A 669 3.33 -11.05 5.04
N THR A 670 4.42 -10.90 5.78
CA THR A 670 5.50 -9.95 5.47
C THR A 670 6.79 -10.70 5.19
N LEU A 671 7.87 -10.00 4.83
CA LEU A 671 9.18 -10.61 4.60
C LEU A 671 9.78 -11.23 5.86
N SER A 672 9.64 -10.57 7.02
CA SER A 672 10.10 -11.09 8.32
C SER A 672 9.22 -12.23 8.88
N MET A 673 8.34 -12.83 8.08
CA MET A 673 7.49 -13.95 8.51
C MET A 673 7.79 -15.22 7.71
N PRO A 674 7.84 -16.41 8.34
CA PRO A 674 8.13 -17.66 7.63
C PRO A 674 7.00 -18.07 6.68
N PHE A 675 5.74 -17.83 7.06
CA PHE A 675 4.53 -18.14 6.28
C PHE A 675 3.37 -17.21 6.70
N ALA A 676 2.21 -17.30 6.04
CA ALA A 676 1.09 -16.42 6.36
C ALA A 676 0.47 -16.78 7.73
N LEU A 677 0.19 -15.79 8.57
CA LEU A 677 -0.34 -15.98 9.91
C LEU A 677 -1.73 -15.36 10.06
N PRO A 678 -2.66 -16.00 10.78
CA PRO A 678 -3.89 -15.37 11.21
C PRO A 678 -3.63 -14.47 12.42
N VAL A 679 -3.77 -13.16 12.24
CA VAL A 679 -3.37 -12.16 13.22
C VAL A 679 -4.54 -11.24 13.53
N GLN A 680 -4.77 -10.97 14.80
CA GLN A 680 -5.57 -9.84 15.23
C GLN A 680 -4.67 -8.60 15.28
N ILE A 681 -4.85 -7.68 14.33
CA ILE A 681 -4.12 -6.41 14.30
C ILE A 681 -4.50 -5.59 15.53
N ARG A 682 -3.50 -4.94 16.14
CA ARG A 682 -3.73 -4.05 17.27
C ARG A 682 -4.61 -2.87 16.87
N LYS A 683 -5.36 -2.33 17.81
CA LYS A 683 -6.09 -1.08 17.58
C LYS A 683 -5.09 0.07 17.53
N PHE A 684 -5.19 0.92 16.52
CA PHE A 684 -4.44 2.16 16.46
C PHE A 684 -4.90 3.10 17.58
N SER A 685 -3.95 3.84 18.15
CA SER A 685 -4.21 4.94 19.09
C SER A 685 -3.41 6.16 18.68
N GLY A 686 -4.11 7.29 18.51
CA GLY A 686 -3.50 8.59 18.22
C GLY A 686 -2.97 9.33 19.44
N ALA A 687 -3.12 8.75 20.64
CA ALA A 687 -2.54 9.31 21.85
C ALA A 687 -1.00 9.24 21.78
N PRO A 688 -0.29 10.25 22.31
CA PRO A 688 1.17 10.20 22.44
C PRO A 688 1.61 8.97 23.21
N ASP A 689 2.71 8.36 22.81
CA ASP A 689 3.27 7.22 23.54
C ASP A 689 4.10 7.73 24.73
N PRO A 690 3.66 7.56 25.99
CA PRO A 690 4.40 8.08 27.14
C PRO A 690 5.74 7.36 27.36
N SER A 691 5.98 6.22 26.70
CA SER A 691 7.21 5.43 26.82
C SER A 691 8.30 5.83 25.82
N ARG A 692 8.02 6.72 24.86
CA ARG A 692 8.96 7.16 23.83
C ARG A 692 8.99 8.69 23.78
N GLU A 693 10.09 9.30 24.20
CA GLU A 693 10.30 10.75 24.03
C GLU A 693 10.53 11.08 22.54
N ASP A 694 9.94 12.19 22.10
CA ASP A 694 9.72 12.59 20.69
C ASP A 694 10.84 13.40 20.03
#